data_AF-M7BL73-F1
#
_entry.id   AF-M7BL73-F1
#
_cell.length_a   1.000
_cell.length_b   1.000
_cell.length_c   1.000
_cell.angle_alpha   90.00
_cell.angle_beta   90.00
_cell.angle_gamma   90.00
#
_symmetry.space_group_name_H-M   'P 1'
#
loop_
_entity.id
_entity.type
_entity.pdbx_description
1 polymer ?
#
loop_
_entity_poly.entity_id
_entity_poly.type
_entity_poly.pdbx_seq_one_letter_code
_entity_poly.pdbx_strand_id
1 'polypeptide(L)'
;MPQSKYPEELLDLPAAEDPKDLEATKPYNQLEMPEDSSSMISLLLGPTYRKNMVILLWFGPSVATKVPGGFSRVLRIKLSSDVLSSSDNPITACKAGEDDSAAAPALVWERGEEHQELQGEEKLSHVKDQNVNLSNKLKFVTEKTLSLEEKAFRMEEILKEEEKIVKEKETQMNKLKELHFKKTQELQIQGEKEKSIIAEIEGTRASLKNLNSRLRILDADTLKQQEIMYNQDFYIQQVERRLSRLKGDVNTDERQVLEAKVAELTKTLEEKKDAYNLLHAQHKKLQSDVHFIKRAMDKTGEEMTGLMIRIDELNLFNDKSDKELKKAKALKQDLMIEDNLLKLELKRLRDTLYNKAEQVLSLEKQKLQLNTAMEERTEEIKVHKAMIESQIRFVEQERQSVSAEFQDRLSKIEKLRCRYEILTIVMMPPEGEEEKTQTYYVIKAAQEKEDLQREGDDLDAKIRKAEKEVIALQNTMHVLNNCNSNYRNSFKTVTETSEEYKEKLHLEEEKRAADEKYRYKRRQIKELQDDLQSMENTLDIMIKEEAVYQEKTNEKQAHILQLNKEIDQQKPKLERVMTQCSRLSKEVRSLKKSKTKTQEEEDIDLRELKDYSRTIDKLLVDVLEANPDLTLPFQTYFQQSCLELPTAASIGSYYSSRSSSQSSVASVRSTRSTLGSTSGQASSLKIIDLSLSFSSPAATGSAGSRPSSAGSSSSSLHSRRSLK
;
A
#
# COMPACT_ATOMS: atom_id res chain seq x y z
N MET A 1 89.58 -6.78 -33.61
CA MET A 1 90.28 -5.98 -34.65
C MET A 1 89.53 -6.13 -35.98
N PRO A 2 89.55 -5.10 -36.84
CA PRO A 2 88.40 -4.25 -37.26
C PRO A 2 87.62 -4.79 -38.48
N GLN A 3 86.44 -4.30 -38.91
CA GLN A 3 85.40 -3.34 -38.47
C GLN A 3 84.16 -3.54 -39.41
N SER A 4 82.94 -3.00 -39.26
CA SER A 4 82.21 -2.16 -38.27
C SER A 4 80.68 -2.51 -38.39
N LYS A 5 79.61 -1.75 -38.12
CA LYS A 5 79.35 -0.32 -37.78
C LYS A 5 77.96 -0.18 -37.09
N TYR A 6 77.68 1.04 -36.64
CA TYR A 6 76.42 1.59 -36.06
C TYR A 6 76.20 3.00 -36.70
N PRO A 7 75.24 3.89 -36.33
CA PRO A 7 74.15 3.88 -35.31
C PRO A 7 72.74 4.01 -35.95
N GLU A 8 71.54 4.01 -35.31
CA GLU A 8 71.02 4.47 -33.99
C GLU A 8 70.70 5.98 -33.88
N GLU A 9 69.40 6.36 -33.80
CA GLU A 9 68.83 7.39 -32.88
C GLU A 9 67.29 7.54 -33.02
N LEU A 10 66.67 8.56 -32.38
CA LEU A 10 65.30 8.52 -31.82
C LEU A 10 64.53 9.87 -31.93
N LEU A 11 63.17 9.79 -31.90
CA LEU A 11 62.16 10.80 -31.52
C LEU A 11 61.74 11.99 -32.42
N ASP A 12 60.47 12.35 -32.21
CA ASP A 12 59.76 13.64 -32.30
C ASP A 12 59.25 14.27 -33.62
N LEU A 13 58.29 15.19 -33.40
CA LEU A 13 57.26 15.73 -34.31
C LEU A 13 57.75 16.87 -35.22
N PRO A 14 56.97 17.22 -36.26
CA PRO A 14 56.25 18.50 -36.19
C PRO A 14 54.80 18.43 -36.72
N ALA A 15 54.14 19.59 -36.86
CA ALA A 15 52.70 19.74 -37.10
C ALA A 15 52.35 20.51 -38.39
N ALA A 16 51.06 20.44 -38.76
CA ALA A 16 50.29 21.33 -39.65
C ALA A 16 50.68 21.46 -41.14
N GLU A 17 49.72 21.17 -42.04
CA GLU A 17 49.05 22.21 -42.85
C GLU A 17 47.77 21.65 -43.54
N ASP A 18 46.75 22.51 -43.65
CA ASP A 18 45.52 22.35 -44.47
C ASP A 18 45.84 22.65 -45.98
N PRO A 19 44.92 22.64 -47.00
CA PRO A 19 43.44 22.78 -46.90
C PRO A 19 42.54 22.21 -48.05
N LYS A 20 41.21 22.50 -47.96
CA LYS A 20 40.19 22.58 -49.05
C LYS A 20 39.74 21.27 -49.74
N ASP A 21 38.53 21.15 -50.31
CA ASP A 21 37.23 21.87 -50.20
C ASP A 21 36.12 20.99 -50.84
N LEU A 22 34.84 21.21 -50.49
CA LEU A 22 33.60 20.73 -51.17
C LEU A 22 33.32 19.18 -51.10
N GLU A 23 32.09 18.66 -51.20
CA GLU A 23 30.77 19.28 -51.43
C GLU A 23 29.58 18.59 -50.68
N ALA A 24 28.52 19.37 -50.50
CA ALA A 24 27.13 19.11 -50.06
C ALA A 24 26.57 17.69 -49.79
N THR A 25 25.79 17.59 -48.70
CA THR A 25 24.30 17.51 -48.79
C THR A 25 23.62 17.91 -47.46
N LYS A 26 22.33 18.29 -47.49
CA LYS A 26 21.61 18.97 -46.37
C LYS A 26 20.55 18.07 -45.70
N PRO A 27 20.28 18.23 -44.39
CA PRO A 27 18.98 17.94 -43.79
C PRO A 27 17.94 19.03 -44.13
N TYR A 28 16.65 18.74 -43.95
CA TYR A 28 15.54 19.64 -44.32
C TYR A 28 15.00 20.48 -43.15
N ASN A 29 14.48 21.66 -43.44
CA ASN A 29 13.82 22.56 -42.48
C ASN A 29 12.31 22.26 -42.36
N GLN A 30 11.73 22.54 -41.19
CA GLN A 30 10.63 23.50 -40.97
C GLN A 30 10.49 23.72 -39.43
N LEU A 31 10.48 24.94 -38.88
CA LEU A 31 9.43 26.00 -38.93
C LEU A 31 8.12 25.54 -38.25
N GLU A 32 7.43 26.35 -37.44
CA GLU A 32 7.53 27.80 -37.23
C GLU A 32 7.04 28.24 -35.83
N MET A 33 7.49 29.41 -35.36
CA MET A 33 6.79 30.22 -34.33
C MET A 33 5.79 31.14 -35.04
N PRO A 34 4.76 31.67 -34.34
CA PRO A 34 4.85 33.11 -34.07
C PRO A 34 4.29 33.56 -32.71
N GLU A 35 4.73 34.73 -32.26
CA GLU A 35 4.00 35.58 -31.30
C GLU A 35 2.86 36.33 -32.05
N ASP A 36 1.83 36.92 -31.45
CA ASP A 36 1.94 38.13 -30.60
C ASP A 36 0.55 38.59 -30.07
N SER A 37 0.58 39.43 -29.04
CA SER A 37 -0.38 40.50 -28.71
C SER A 37 -1.77 40.21 -28.08
N SER A 38 -1.86 40.61 -26.79
CA SER A 38 -2.83 41.61 -26.27
C SER A 38 -4.27 41.25 -25.81
N SER A 39 -4.48 41.47 -24.50
CA SER A 39 -5.71 41.95 -23.82
C SER A 39 -6.93 41.02 -23.68
N MET A 40 -7.38 40.82 -22.42
CA MET A 40 -8.64 41.36 -21.87
C MET A 40 -8.95 40.82 -20.46
N ILE A 41 -9.22 41.75 -19.53
CA ILE A 41 -10.21 41.69 -18.43
C ILE A 41 -10.52 40.32 -17.78
N SER A 42 -10.13 40.15 -16.51
CA SER A 42 -11.08 39.74 -15.45
C SER A 42 -10.57 40.13 -14.05
N LEU A 43 -11.34 41.00 -13.38
CA LEU A 43 -11.24 41.31 -11.95
C LEU A 43 -12.43 40.66 -11.21
N LEU A 44 -12.40 40.70 -9.87
CA LEU A 44 -13.47 40.29 -8.95
C LEU A 44 -13.57 38.76 -8.77
N LEU A 45 -13.95 38.21 -7.60
CA LEU A 45 -14.44 38.83 -6.35
C LEU A 45 -14.12 37.91 -5.15
N GLY A 46 -13.81 38.45 -3.97
CA GLY A 46 -13.71 37.64 -2.73
C GLY A 46 -13.10 38.34 -1.50
N PRO A 47 -13.85 39.21 -0.79
CA PRO A 47 -13.34 39.94 0.37
C PRO A 47 -13.79 39.35 1.71
N THR A 48 -12.85 39.15 2.64
CA THR A 48 -13.14 39.09 4.08
C THR A 48 -12.02 39.78 4.86
N TYR A 49 -12.33 40.87 5.57
CA TYR A 49 -11.89 41.06 6.97
C TYR A 49 -12.58 42.26 7.64
N ARG A 50 -12.56 42.21 8.98
CA ARG A 50 -13.25 43.07 9.96
C ARG A 50 -13.03 44.58 9.75
N LYS A 51 -14.04 45.38 10.14
CA LYS A 51 -13.86 46.70 10.75
C LYS A 51 -14.71 46.80 12.02
N ASN A 52 -14.20 47.49 13.03
CA ASN A 52 -14.94 47.87 14.24
C ASN A 52 -14.23 49.08 14.88
N MET A 53 -14.97 50.11 15.33
CA MET A 53 -14.47 51.32 16.02
C MET A 53 -13.48 52.22 15.23
N VAL A 54 -13.28 53.51 15.55
CA VAL A 54 -14.18 54.62 16.01
C VAL A 54 -13.45 55.95 15.72
N ILE A 55 -13.99 57.11 16.14
CA ILE A 55 -13.35 58.45 16.35
C ILE A 55 -13.98 59.61 15.56
N LEU A 56 -14.42 60.57 16.37
CA LEU A 56 -14.91 61.93 16.11
C LEU A 56 -14.00 62.81 15.23
N LEU A 57 -14.57 63.82 14.56
CA LEU A 57 -14.43 65.23 15.00
C LEU A 57 -15.29 66.24 14.20
N TRP A 58 -15.42 67.45 14.75
CA TRP A 58 -16.12 68.63 14.23
C TRP A 58 -15.11 69.63 13.64
N PHE A 59 -15.46 70.34 12.55
CA PHE A 59 -15.54 71.83 12.42
C PHE A 59 -15.62 72.26 10.94
N GLY A 60 -16.18 73.46 10.68
CA GLY A 60 -16.11 74.18 9.38
C GLY A 60 -14.91 75.14 9.32
N PRO A 61 -14.92 76.25 8.53
CA PRO A 61 -16.04 76.83 7.76
C PRO A 61 -15.67 77.43 6.35
N SER A 62 -16.64 78.09 5.68
CA SER A 62 -16.45 79.26 4.76
C SER A 62 -15.68 79.09 3.42
N VAL A 63 -15.86 79.90 2.35
CA VAL A 63 -16.81 81.01 2.05
C VAL A 63 -17.10 81.15 0.53
N ALA A 64 -18.22 81.85 0.23
CA ALA A 64 -18.83 82.27 -1.06
C ALA A 64 -18.02 82.47 -2.37
N THR A 65 -18.70 82.31 -3.53
CA THR A 65 -18.96 83.30 -4.63
C THR A 65 -19.47 82.59 -5.92
N LYS A 66 -20.14 83.20 -6.93
CA LYS A 66 -21.09 84.35 -7.01
C LYS A 66 -21.78 84.42 -8.41
N VAL A 67 -23.12 84.27 -8.44
CA VAL A 67 -24.17 85.00 -9.23
C VAL A 67 -23.71 85.74 -10.52
N PRO A 68 -24.30 85.51 -11.73
CA PRO A 68 -25.57 86.21 -12.09
C PRO A 68 -26.53 85.61 -13.16
N GLY A 69 -27.77 86.14 -13.15
CA GLY A 69 -28.78 86.08 -14.24
C GLY A 69 -30.15 85.52 -13.80
N GLY A 70 -31.30 86.15 -14.05
CA GLY A 70 -31.60 87.49 -14.59
C GLY A 70 -33.10 87.65 -14.95
N PHE A 71 -33.63 88.88 -14.96
CA PHE A 71 -35.02 89.27 -15.36
C PHE A 71 -36.18 88.74 -14.48
N SER A 72 -37.34 89.41 -14.34
CA SER A 72 -37.63 90.86 -14.43
C SER A 72 -38.95 91.24 -13.72
N ARG A 73 -38.93 92.37 -12.99
CA ARG A 73 -39.81 93.56 -13.08
C ARG A 73 -41.37 93.47 -13.15
N VAL A 74 -42.15 94.43 -12.62
CA VAL A 74 -41.93 95.49 -11.59
C VAL A 74 -43.24 96.28 -11.26
N LEU A 75 -43.24 97.03 -10.14
CA LEU A 75 -44.11 98.17 -9.75
C LEU A 75 -45.59 97.89 -9.39
N ARG A 76 -46.34 98.76 -8.68
CA ARG A 76 -46.10 99.78 -7.59
C ARG A 76 -47.42 100.58 -7.37
N ILE A 77 -47.55 101.24 -6.22
CA ILE A 77 -48.10 102.62 -5.97
C ILE A 77 -49.12 102.66 -4.82
N LYS A 78 -48.84 103.52 -3.83
CA LYS A 78 -49.79 104.05 -2.84
C LYS A 78 -50.45 105.31 -3.40
N LEU A 79 -51.64 105.68 -2.92
CA LEU A 79 -51.93 107.08 -2.57
C LEU A 79 -53.06 107.16 -1.52
N SER A 80 -53.44 108.37 -1.13
CA SER A 80 -54.18 108.68 0.09
C SER A 80 -55.54 109.35 -0.16
N SER A 81 -56.30 109.53 0.93
CA SER A 81 -57.22 110.66 1.22
C SER A 81 -58.46 110.93 0.36
N ASP A 82 -59.61 110.85 1.03
CA ASP A 82 -60.64 111.91 1.15
C ASP A 82 -61.71 112.19 0.08
N VAL A 83 -62.93 112.40 0.60
CA VAL A 83 -63.96 113.40 0.20
C VAL A 83 -65.01 113.09 -0.91
N LEU A 84 -66.25 112.88 -0.42
CA LEU A 84 -67.60 113.30 -0.89
C LEU A 84 -68.23 112.88 -2.25
N SER A 85 -69.57 112.83 -2.20
CA SER A 85 -70.57 112.90 -3.30
C SER A 85 -70.78 111.66 -4.19
N SER A 86 -71.96 111.38 -4.77
CA SER A 86 -73.36 111.78 -4.45
C SER A 86 -74.37 110.93 -5.25
N SER A 87 -75.53 110.63 -4.64
CA SER A 87 -76.86 110.34 -5.26
C SER A 87 -76.98 109.22 -6.33
N ASP A 88 -78.15 108.71 -6.73
CA ASP A 88 -79.57 108.98 -6.40
C ASP A 88 -80.27 107.67 -5.94
N ASN A 89 -81.27 107.61 -5.04
CA ASN A 89 -82.59 108.29 -4.96
C ASN A 89 -83.58 107.93 -6.10
N PRO A 90 -84.91 108.07 -5.92
CA PRO A 90 -85.69 108.52 -4.75
C PRO A 90 -86.40 107.30 -4.06
N ILE A 91 -87.47 107.32 -3.24
CA ILE A 91 -88.53 108.30 -2.90
C ILE A 91 -88.82 108.33 -1.38
N THR A 92 -89.29 109.49 -0.94
CA THR A 92 -89.64 110.01 0.41
C THR A 92 -91.08 109.79 0.90
N ALA A 93 -91.27 109.69 2.23
CA ALA A 93 -92.16 110.55 3.04
C ALA A 93 -91.85 110.33 4.57
N CYS A 94 -91.63 111.31 5.48
CA CYS A 94 -92.27 112.60 5.81
C CYS A 94 -93.59 112.46 6.60
N LYS A 95 -93.88 113.15 7.72
CA LYS A 95 -93.27 114.22 8.58
C LYS A 95 -93.75 113.98 10.05
N ALA A 96 -93.17 114.47 11.17
CA ALA A 96 -92.63 115.77 11.60
C ALA A 96 -93.70 116.82 12.03
N GLY A 97 -93.37 117.64 13.05
CA GLY A 97 -94.24 118.61 13.77
C GLY A 97 -94.57 118.11 15.19
N GLU A 98 -94.39 118.78 16.34
CA GLU A 98 -94.27 120.19 16.79
C GLU A 98 -95.50 120.65 17.62
N ASP A 99 -95.25 120.84 18.92
CA ASP A 99 -95.68 121.90 19.84
C ASP A 99 -97.17 122.21 20.20
N ASP A 100 -97.27 122.87 21.37
CA ASP A 100 -98.31 123.76 21.88
C ASP A 100 -99.75 123.29 22.21
N SER A 101 -99.95 123.07 23.53
CA SER A 101 -100.70 124.01 24.41
C SER A 101 -101.99 123.52 25.11
N ALA A 102 -102.18 124.11 26.29
CA ALA A 102 -103.43 124.45 27.01
C ALA A 102 -104.65 123.50 27.00
N ALA A 103 -105.03 123.03 28.20
CA ALA A 103 -106.16 123.65 28.94
C ALA A 103 -106.24 123.20 30.42
N ALA A 104 -106.67 124.11 31.31
CA ALA A 104 -107.26 123.77 32.61
C ALA A 104 -108.81 123.75 32.48
N PRO A 105 -109.60 123.48 33.54
CA PRO A 105 -110.05 124.63 34.37
C PRO A 105 -110.46 124.32 35.83
N ALA A 106 -110.73 125.41 36.57
CA ALA A 106 -111.69 125.59 37.70
C ALA A 106 -111.62 124.70 38.97
N LEU A 107 -111.85 125.17 40.20
CA LEU A 107 -112.73 126.21 40.80
C LEU A 107 -114.21 125.83 40.96
N VAL A 108 -114.86 126.55 41.90
CA VAL A 108 -116.27 126.46 42.37
C VAL A 108 -116.48 125.28 43.33
N TRP A 109 -116.80 125.44 44.63
CA TRP A 109 -117.82 126.21 45.40
C TRP A 109 -119.26 125.65 45.35
N GLU A 110 -120.00 125.96 46.43
CA GLU A 110 -121.46 125.94 46.58
C GLU A 110 -122.26 124.63 46.70
N ARG A 111 -123.24 124.72 47.62
CA ARG A 111 -124.52 124.00 47.77
C ARG A 111 -124.51 122.47 47.98
N GLY A 112 -125.39 121.91 48.81
CA GLY A 112 -126.34 122.54 49.75
C GLY A 112 -127.72 121.86 49.73
N GLU A 113 -128.43 121.97 50.87
CA GLU A 113 -129.84 121.57 51.07
C GLU A 113 -130.01 120.02 50.94
N GLU A 114 -131.01 119.32 51.46
CA GLU A 114 -132.40 119.55 51.95
C GLU A 114 -132.67 118.60 53.16
N HIS A 115 -133.74 118.63 53.99
CA HIS A 115 -134.94 119.46 54.14
C HIS A 115 -135.59 119.24 55.54
N GLN A 116 -136.56 120.10 55.92
CA GLN A 116 -137.52 119.98 57.06
C GLN A 116 -136.90 120.06 58.49
N GLU A 117 -137.51 120.66 59.52
CA GLU A 117 -138.82 121.32 59.71
C GLU A 117 -138.61 122.83 59.97
N LEU A 118 -139.31 123.81 59.37
CA LEU A 118 -140.74 124.18 59.38
C LEU A 118 -141.28 124.86 60.66
N GLN A 119 -141.36 126.20 60.60
CA GLN A 119 -142.48 127.03 61.09
C GLN A 119 -142.80 127.10 62.60
N GLY A 120 -141.81 126.91 63.48
CA GLY A 120 -141.94 127.27 64.90
C GLY A 120 -141.65 128.75 65.22
N GLU A 121 -140.49 129.26 64.79
CA GLU A 121 -139.83 130.34 65.52
C GLU A 121 -140.13 131.79 65.07
N GLU A 122 -140.53 132.05 63.83
CA GLU A 122 -140.85 133.44 63.39
C GLU A 122 -142.13 134.00 64.00
N LYS A 123 -143.14 133.13 64.23
CA LYS A 123 -144.31 133.52 65.02
C LYS A 123 -143.94 133.65 66.50
N LEU A 124 -143.00 132.85 66.98
CA LEU A 124 -142.52 132.95 68.36
C LEU A 124 -141.69 134.22 68.59
N SER A 125 -140.88 134.69 67.63
CA SER A 125 -140.17 135.98 67.74
C SER A 125 -141.15 137.15 67.73
N HIS A 126 -142.07 137.22 66.75
CA HIS A 126 -143.02 138.33 66.69
C HIS A 126 -143.97 138.36 67.91
N VAL A 127 -144.40 137.20 68.43
CA VAL A 127 -145.19 137.11 69.67
C VAL A 127 -144.33 137.40 70.91
N LYS A 128 -143.04 137.03 70.93
CA LYS A 128 -142.09 137.45 71.99
C LYS A 128 -141.93 138.96 72.00
N ASP A 129 -141.72 139.61 70.86
CA ASP A 129 -141.53 141.06 70.76
C ASP A 129 -142.80 141.84 71.16
N GLN A 130 -143.98 141.36 70.75
CA GLN A 130 -145.25 141.92 71.22
C GLN A 130 -145.47 141.68 72.73
N ASN A 131 -145.14 140.50 73.27
CA ASN A 131 -145.16 140.25 74.72
C ASN A 131 -144.14 141.09 75.48
N VAL A 132 -142.95 141.35 74.94
CA VAL A 132 -141.95 142.23 75.55
C VAL A 132 -142.45 143.67 75.54
N ASN A 133 -143.10 144.14 74.47
CA ASN A 133 -143.67 145.48 74.41
C ASN A 133 -144.87 145.65 75.37
N LEU A 134 -145.74 144.64 75.50
CA LEU A 134 -146.84 144.64 76.48
C LEU A 134 -146.34 144.45 77.92
N SER A 135 -145.37 143.58 78.16
CA SER A 135 -144.71 143.39 79.45
C SER A 135 -143.96 144.65 79.89
N ASN A 136 -143.30 145.37 78.98
CA ASN A 136 -142.64 146.63 79.30
C ASN A 136 -143.65 147.75 79.57
N LYS A 137 -144.83 147.75 78.92
CA LYS A 137 -145.95 148.64 79.31
C LYS A 137 -146.53 148.29 80.67
N LEU A 138 -146.65 147.00 81.01
CA LEU A 138 -147.07 146.55 82.35
C LEU A 138 -146.04 146.97 83.41
N LYS A 139 -144.74 146.72 83.16
CA LYS A 139 -143.62 147.17 84.00
C LYS A 139 -143.66 148.68 84.22
N PHE A 140 -143.83 149.48 83.17
CA PHE A 140 -143.92 150.94 83.28
C PHE A 140 -145.10 151.42 84.14
N VAL A 141 -146.23 150.70 84.13
CA VAL A 141 -147.38 150.99 85.01
C VAL A 141 -147.07 150.60 86.46
N THR A 142 -146.44 149.45 86.71
CA THR A 142 -146.00 149.06 88.07
C THR A 142 -144.84 149.91 88.60
N GLU A 143 -143.93 150.36 87.75
CA GLU A 143 -142.82 151.25 88.13
C GLU A 143 -143.28 152.67 88.47
N LYS A 144 -144.51 153.05 88.07
CA LYS A 144 -145.16 154.30 88.47
C LYS A 144 -145.95 154.21 89.77
N THR A 145 -146.05 153.03 90.38
CA THR A 145 -146.84 152.80 91.60
C THR A 145 -146.05 152.18 92.76
N LEU A 146 -144.72 151.99 92.62
CA LEU A 146 -143.84 151.45 93.67
C LEU A 146 -142.80 152.48 94.13
N SER A 147 -142.43 152.39 95.41
CA SER A 147 -141.46 153.28 96.07
C SER A 147 -140.02 152.98 95.61
N LEU A 148 -139.12 153.95 95.79
CA LEU A 148 -137.72 153.88 95.33
C LEU A 148 -136.90 152.74 95.96
N GLU A 149 -137.26 152.33 97.18
CA GLU A 149 -136.48 151.41 98.02
C GLU A 149 -136.42 149.98 97.44
N GLU A 150 -137.51 149.49 96.85
CA GLU A 150 -137.58 148.14 96.26
C GLU A 150 -136.75 147.98 94.97
N LYS A 151 -136.40 149.08 94.30
CA LYS A 151 -135.61 149.04 93.05
C LYS A 151 -134.13 148.79 93.30
N ALA A 152 -133.60 149.23 94.45
CA ALA A 152 -132.17 149.09 94.76
C ALA A 152 -131.76 147.63 94.96
N PHE A 153 -132.53 146.89 95.77
CA PHE A 153 -132.17 145.53 96.20
C PHE A 153 -131.98 144.55 95.04
N ARG A 154 -132.90 144.56 94.06
CA ARG A 154 -132.82 143.66 92.88
C ARG A 154 -131.62 143.95 91.99
N MET A 155 -131.12 145.18 91.97
CA MET A 155 -129.98 145.55 91.12
C MET A 155 -128.65 145.10 91.73
N GLU A 156 -128.55 145.06 93.06
CA GLU A 156 -127.39 144.47 93.76
C GLU A 156 -127.39 142.94 93.71
N GLU A 157 -128.56 142.31 93.64
CA GLU A 157 -128.72 140.86 93.45
C GLU A 157 -128.18 140.41 92.07
N ILE A 158 -128.56 141.12 91.00
CA ILE A 158 -128.06 140.88 89.62
C ILE A 158 -126.52 141.01 89.54
N LEU A 159 -125.93 142.05 90.15
CA LEU A 159 -124.47 142.23 90.16
C LEU A 159 -123.73 141.04 90.81
N LYS A 160 -124.31 140.43 91.85
CA LYS A 160 -123.75 139.24 92.51
C LYS A 160 -123.88 137.96 91.67
N GLU A 161 -124.75 137.94 90.67
CA GLU A 161 -124.85 136.85 89.69
C GLU A 161 -123.85 137.05 88.54
N GLU A 162 -123.73 138.27 87.99
CA GLU A 162 -122.72 138.57 86.97
C GLU A 162 -121.29 138.35 87.48
N GLU A 163 -120.98 138.73 88.73
CA GLU A 163 -119.69 138.44 89.35
C GLU A 163 -119.36 136.93 89.41
N LYS A 164 -120.36 136.06 89.60
CA LYS A 164 -120.15 134.60 89.58
C LYS A 164 -119.87 134.12 88.16
N ILE A 165 -120.63 134.60 87.19
CA ILE A 165 -120.47 134.25 85.77
C ILE A 165 -119.07 134.66 85.28
N VAL A 166 -118.56 135.83 85.66
CA VAL A 166 -117.18 136.27 85.34
C VAL A 166 -116.15 135.31 85.94
N LYS A 167 -116.27 134.97 87.23
CA LYS A 167 -115.34 134.04 87.91
C LYS A 167 -115.36 132.64 87.27
N GLU A 168 -116.53 132.13 86.89
CA GLU A 168 -116.62 130.88 86.12
C GLU A 168 -115.90 130.99 84.77
N LYS A 169 -116.08 132.10 84.03
CA LYS A 169 -115.40 132.33 82.75
C LYS A 169 -113.89 132.45 82.89
N GLU A 170 -113.36 133.02 83.97
CA GLU A 170 -111.93 132.99 84.27
C GLU A 170 -111.41 131.58 84.52
N THR A 171 -112.14 130.73 85.25
CA THR A 171 -111.72 129.32 85.43
C THR A 171 -111.78 128.53 84.12
N GLN A 172 -112.74 128.81 83.24
CA GLN A 172 -112.82 128.23 81.89
C GLN A 172 -111.61 128.70 81.04
N MET A 173 -111.29 129.99 81.07
CA MET A 173 -110.15 130.59 80.38
C MET A 173 -108.82 129.98 80.85
N ASN A 174 -108.62 129.79 82.16
CA ASN A 174 -107.37 129.22 82.67
C ASN A 174 -107.23 127.72 82.36
N LYS A 175 -108.33 126.95 82.41
CA LYS A 175 -108.35 125.55 81.91
C LYS A 175 -108.00 125.48 80.42
N LEU A 176 -108.51 126.40 79.59
CA LEU A 176 -108.16 126.49 78.17
C LEU A 176 -106.68 126.88 77.94
N LYS A 177 -106.11 127.79 78.75
CA LYS A 177 -104.68 128.12 78.69
C LYS A 177 -103.79 126.93 79.05
N GLU A 178 -104.15 126.16 80.09
CA GLU A 178 -103.44 124.93 80.43
C GLU A 178 -103.51 123.88 79.31
N LEU A 179 -104.70 123.65 78.74
CA LEU A 179 -104.89 122.73 77.63
C LEU A 179 -104.11 123.17 76.40
N HIS A 180 -104.11 124.47 76.09
CA HIS A 180 -103.31 125.05 75.01
C HIS A 180 -101.82 124.81 75.26
N PHE A 181 -101.28 125.13 76.45
CA PHE A 181 -99.87 124.91 76.78
C PHE A 181 -99.47 123.43 76.67
N LYS A 182 -100.29 122.52 77.22
CA LYS A 182 -100.10 121.06 77.09
C LYS A 182 -100.11 120.63 75.62
N LYS A 183 -101.01 121.16 74.77
CA LYS A 183 -101.03 120.87 73.33
C LYS A 183 -99.87 121.48 72.55
N THR A 184 -99.37 122.66 72.91
CA THR A 184 -98.12 123.21 72.35
C THR A 184 -96.93 122.33 72.71
N GLN A 185 -96.85 121.83 73.94
CA GLN A 185 -95.78 120.93 74.38
C GLN A 185 -95.85 119.56 73.69
N GLU A 186 -97.05 118.97 73.55
CA GLU A 186 -97.25 117.76 72.74
C GLU A 186 -96.81 117.98 71.29
N LEU A 187 -97.21 119.10 70.67
CA LEU A 187 -96.85 119.45 69.29
C LEU A 187 -95.34 119.60 69.12
N GLN A 188 -94.64 120.24 70.06
CA GLN A 188 -93.18 120.32 70.04
C GLN A 188 -92.54 118.93 70.11
N ILE A 189 -92.98 118.06 71.04
CA ILE A 189 -92.45 116.70 71.18
C ILE A 189 -92.68 115.86 69.91
N GLN A 190 -93.83 116.02 69.24
CA GLN A 190 -94.08 115.35 67.96
C GLN A 190 -93.21 115.92 66.83
N GLY A 191 -92.99 117.25 66.78
CA GLY A 191 -92.08 117.87 65.82
C GLY A 191 -90.59 117.55 66.04
N GLU A 192 -90.19 117.22 67.26
CA GLU A 192 -88.85 116.69 67.58
C GLU A 192 -88.70 115.23 67.13
N LYS A 193 -89.73 114.39 67.32
CA LYS A 193 -89.78 113.03 66.77
C LYS A 193 -89.80 113.01 65.24
N GLU A 194 -90.56 113.91 64.62
CA GLU A 194 -90.60 114.07 63.16
C GLU A 194 -89.21 114.37 62.61
N LYS A 195 -88.47 115.30 63.23
CA LYS A 195 -87.07 115.59 62.87
C LYS A 195 -86.13 114.39 63.05
N SER A 196 -86.30 113.60 64.11
CA SER A 196 -85.54 112.36 64.30
C SER A 196 -85.81 111.35 63.18
N ILE A 197 -87.09 111.14 62.86
CA ILE A 197 -87.52 110.22 61.78
C ILE A 197 -87.04 110.71 60.41
N ILE A 198 -87.05 112.03 60.15
CA ILE A 198 -86.47 112.61 58.93
C ILE A 198 -84.96 112.33 58.86
N ALA A 199 -84.22 112.52 59.95
CA ALA A 199 -82.78 112.21 59.99
C ALA A 199 -82.49 110.71 59.79
N GLU A 200 -83.32 109.81 60.34
CA GLU A 200 -83.24 108.37 60.10
C GLU A 200 -83.58 108.00 58.64
N ILE A 201 -84.59 108.66 58.05
CA ILE A 201 -84.93 108.52 56.62
C ILE A 201 -83.79 109.03 55.73
N GLU A 202 -83.10 110.10 56.09
CA GLU A 202 -81.96 110.62 55.34
C GLU A 202 -80.72 109.74 55.49
N GLY A 203 -80.43 109.24 56.70
CA GLY A 203 -79.38 108.27 56.95
C GLY A 203 -79.60 106.94 56.23
N THR A 204 -80.82 106.41 56.23
CA THR A 204 -81.18 105.20 55.47
C THR A 204 -81.17 105.45 53.96
N ARG A 205 -81.62 106.61 53.46
CA ARG A 205 -81.46 107.00 52.04
C ARG A 205 -79.99 107.12 51.63
N ALA A 206 -79.11 107.63 52.50
CA ALA A 206 -77.67 107.70 52.25
C ALA A 206 -77.03 106.30 52.22
N SER A 207 -77.42 105.43 53.15
CA SER A 207 -77.04 104.01 53.17
C SER A 207 -77.51 103.28 51.90
N LEU A 208 -78.75 103.48 51.46
CA LEU A 208 -79.32 102.90 50.24
C LEU A 208 -78.57 103.41 48.99
N LYS A 209 -78.20 104.69 48.91
CA LYS A 209 -77.33 105.22 47.85
C LYS A 209 -75.95 104.55 47.84
N ASN A 210 -75.35 104.29 48.99
CA ASN A 210 -74.06 103.58 49.12
C ASN A 210 -74.19 102.10 48.69
N LEU A 211 -75.23 101.40 49.16
CA LEU A 211 -75.51 100.02 48.75
C LEU A 211 -75.77 99.93 47.24
N ASN A 212 -76.51 100.86 46.64
CA ASN A 212 -76.72 100.92 45.19
C ASN A 212 -75.43 101.22 44.41
N SER A 213 -74.51 102.06 44.93
CA SER A 213 -73.22 102.27 44.26
C SER A 213 -72.33 101.04 44.35
N ARG A 214 -72.34 100.34 45.48
CA ARG A 214 -71.64 99.05 45.66
C ARG A 214 -72.23 97.94 44.80
N LEU A 215 -73.55 97.88 44.65
CA LEU A 215 -74.24 96.95 43.77
C LEU A 215 -73.84 97.18 42.30
N ARG A 216 -73.84 98.43 41.82
CA ARG A 216 -73.34 98.77 40.48
C ARG A 216 -71.87 98.41 40.23
N ILE A 217 -71.02 98.49 41.26
CA ILE A 217 -69.61 98.05 41.18
C ILE A 217 -69.56 96.53 41.03
N LEU A 218 -70.34 95.79 41.84
CA LEU A 218 -70.44 94.33 41.73
C LEU A 218 -71.01 93.90 40.37
N ASP A 219 -72.05 94.55 39.86
CA ASP A 219 -72.61 94.30 38.52
C ASP A 219 -71.51 94.46 37.45
N ALA A 220 -70.79 95.58 37.48
CA ALA A 220 -69.67 95.84 36.56
C ALA A 220 -68.53 94.83 36.70
N ASP A 221 -68.26 94.32 37.90
CA ASP A 221 -67.27 93.25 38.13
C ASP A 221 -67.77 91.88 37.66
N THR A 222 -69.08 91.57 37.76
CA THR A 222 -69.65 90.35 37.16
C THR A 222 -69.61 90.37 35.64
N LEU A 223 -69.79 91.54 35.00
CA LEU A 223 -69.63 91.69 33.55
C LEU A 223 -68.18 91.45 33.12
N LYS A 224 -67.19 91.97 33.86
CA LYS A 224 -65.77 91.64 33.64
C LYS A 224 -65.48 90.15 33.85
N GLN A 225 -66.09 89.52 34.86
CA GLN A 225 -65.94 88.08 35.09
C GLN A 225 -66.55 87.26 33.95
N GLN A 226 -67.68 87.68 33.38
CA GLN A 226 -68.24 87.06 32.17
C GLN A 226 -67.33 87.24 30.95
N GLU A 227 -66.75 88.43 30.74
CA GLU A 227 -65.76 88.65 29.68
C GLU A 227 -64.51 87.78 29.87
N ILE A 228 -64.00 87.65 31.10
CA ILE A 228 -62.88 86.77 31.44
C ILE A 228 -63.25 85.30 31.19
N MET A 229 -64.47 84.87 31.57
CA MET A 229 -64.97 83.53 31.26
C MET A 229 -65.03 83.26 29.76
N TYR A 230 -65.66 84.12 28.95
CA TYR A 230 -65.71 83.94 27.50
C TYR A 230 -64.32 83.90 26.84
N ASN A 231 -63.37 84.71 27.32
CA ASN A 231 -61.98 84.66 26.86
C ASN A 231 -61.27 83.36 27.29
N GLN A 232 -61.53 82.87 28.50
CA GLN A 232 -61.01 81.58 28.97
C GLN A 232 -61.65 80.40 28.22
N ASP A 233 -62.96 80.40 27.97
CA ASP A 233 -63.66 79.38 27.19
C ASP A 233 -63.16 79.34 25.74
N PHE A 234 -62.88 80.49 25.11
CA PHE A 234 -62.26 80.55 23.80
C PHE A 234 -60.82 79.98 23.82
N TYR A 235 -60.04 80.28 24.85
CA TYR A 235 -58.70 79.71 25.02
C TYR A 235 -58.74 78.20 25.28
N ILE A 236 -59.68 77.74 26.12
CA ILE A 236 -59.97 76.33 26.39
C ILE A 236 -60.31 75.64 25.06
N GLN A 237 -61.26 76.14 24.27
CA GLN A 237 -61.57 75.58 22.95
C GLN A 237 -60.36 75.54 22.01
N GLN A 238 -59.47 76.54 22.05
CA GLN A 238 -58.24 76.52 21.25
C GLN A 238 -57.26 75.45 21.74
N VAL A 239 -57.12 75.27 23.05
CA VAL A 239 -56.29 74.23 23.67
C VAL A 239 -56.90 72.85 23.46
N GLU A 240 -58.22 72.68 23.56
CA GLU A 240 -58.95 71.45 23.26
C GLU A 240 -58.78 71.04 21.81
N ARG A 241 -58.93 71.95 20.84
CA ARG A 241 -58.66 71.66 19.42
C ARG A 241 -57.21 71.25 19.17
N ARG A 242 -56.25 71.78 19.94
CA ARG A 242 -54.84 71.32 19.91
C ARG A 242 -54.67 69.96 20.60
N LEU A 243 -55.36 69.74 21.72
CA LEU A 243 -55.29 68.52 22.54
C LEU A 243 -55.93 67.33 21.82
N SER A 244 -57.06 67.51 21.14
CA SER A 244 -57.68 66.52 20.25
C SER A 244 -56.70 66.10 19.15
N ARG A 245 -56.09 67.06 18.45
CA ARG A 245 -55.04 66.78 17.44
C ARG A 245 -53.84 66.05 18.03
N LEU A 246 -53.42 66.37 19.26
CA LEU A 246 -52.33 65.69 19.97
C LEU A 246 -52.72 64.30 20.52
N LYS A 247 -54.00 64.07 20.82
CA LYS A 247 -54.56 62.78 21.26
C LYS A 247 -54.82 61.80 20.11
N GLY A 248 -54.83 62.28 18.86
CA GLY A 248 -55.13 61.47 17.67
C GLY A 248 -56.55 61.65 17.12
N ASP A 249 -57.35 62.56 17.70
CA ASP A 249 -58.62 63.02 17.11
C ASP A 249 -58.33 64.02 15.98
N VAL A 250 -57.79 63.48 14.90
CA VAL A 250 -57.58 64.14 13.60
C VAL A 250 -58.87 64.04 12.77
N ASN A 251 -59.02 64.87 11.74
CA ASN A 251 -60.13 64.72 10.79
C ASN A 251 -60.15 63.29 10.21
N THR A 252 -61.34 62.71 9.98
CA THR A 252 -61.51 61.28 9.61
C THR A 252 -60.63 60.86 8.45
N ASP A 253 -60.51 61.74 7.47
CA ASP A 253 -59.88 61.46 6.19
C ASP A 253 -58.34 61.50 6.32
N GLU A 254 -57.81 62.45 7.11
CA GLU A 254 -56.39 62.50 7.47
C GLU A 254 -55.99 61.28 8.32
N ARG A 255 -56.86 60.86 9.24
CA ARG A 255 -56.66 59.64 10.01
C ARG A 255 -56.67 58.40 9.11
N GLN A 256 -57.61 58.27 8.18
CA GLN A 256 -57.66 57.17 7.22
C GLN A 256 -56.42 57.13 6.31
N VAL A 257 -55.93 58.28 5.84
CA VAL A 257 -54.69 58.37 5.05
C VAL A 257 -53.46 57.94 5.86
N LEU A 258 -53.38 58.30 7.15
CA LEU A 258 -52.30 57.86 8.02
C LEU A 258 -52.39 56.37 8.38
N GLU A 259 -53.59 55.85 8.69
CA GLU A 259 -53.82 54.42 8.94
C GLU A 259 -53.54 53.58 7.69
N ALA A 260 -53.96 54.03 6.50
CA ALA A 260 -53.63 53.41 5.22
C ALA A 260 -52.12 53.41 4.96
N LYS A 261 -51.43 54.53 5.19
CA LYS A 261 -49.96 54.62 5.04
C LYS A 261 -49.21 53.76 6.06
N VAL A 262 -49.74 53.59 7.27
CA VAL A 262 -49.22 52.62 8.24
C VAL A 262 -49.45 51.19 7.76
N ALA A 263 -50.62 50.86 7.19
CA ALA A 263 -50.89 49.55 6.62
C ALA A 263 -49.99 49.23 5.40
N GLU A 264 -49.71 50.21 4.54
CA GLU A 264 -48.73 50.09 3.45
C GLU A 264 -47.31 49.86 3.98
N LEU A 265 -46.90 50.62 5.01
CA LEU A 265 -45.56 50.50 5.61
C LEU A 265 -45.39 49.21 6.41
N THR A 266 -46.42 48.69 7.08
CA THR A 266 -46.37 47.38 7.75
C THR A 266 -46.39 46.25 6.74
N LYS A 267 -47.28 46.28 5.74
CA LYS A 267 -47.31 45.30 4.64
C LYS A 267 -45.97 45.23 3.90
N THR A 268 -45.40 46.37 3.49
CA THR A 268 -44.10 46.37 2.80
C THR A 268 -42.98 45.91 3.73
N LEU A 269 -43.03 46.20 5.03
CA LEU A 269 -42.09 45.67 6.02
C LEU A 269 -42.22 44.15 6.21
N GLU A 270 -43.42 43.60 6.12
CA GLU A 270 -43.69 42.15 6.13
C GLU A 270 -43.20 41.48 4.84
N GLU A 271 -43.52 42.04 3.66
CA GLU A 271 -42.97 41.59 2.38
C GLU A 271 -41.43 41.59 2.36
N LYS A 272 -40.78 42.59 2.98
CA LYS A 272 -39.31 42.62 3.13
C LYS A 272 -38.79 41.61 4.18
N LYS A 273 -39.52 41.35 5.26
CA LYS A 273 -39.19 40.26 6.20
C LYS A 273 -39.27 38.90 5.53
N ASP A 274 -40.32 38.63 4.74
CA ASP A 274 -40.49 37.35 4.07
C ASP A 274 -39.48 37.14 2.94
N ALA A 275 -39.19 38.19 2.17
CA ALA A 275 -38.07 38.17 1.23
C ALA A 275 -36.72 37.93 1.92
N TYR A 276 -36.48 38.53 3.09
CA TYR A 276 -35.29 38.28 3.91
C TYR A 276 -35.25 36.84 4.44
N ASN A 277 -36.37 36.32 4.96
CA ASN A 277 -36.48 34.96 5.49
C ASN A 277 -36.23 33.92 4.39
N LEU A 278 -36.79 34.13 3.19
CA LEU A 278 -36.55 33.31 2.01
C LEU A 278 -35.08 33.35 1.58
N LEU A 279 -34.48 34.53 1.48
CA LEU A 279 -33.08 34.70 1.11
C LEU A 279 -32.13 34.12 2.18
N HIS A 280 -32.47 34.22 3.47
CA HIS A 280 -31.72 33.62 4.56
C HIS A 280 -31.80 32.09 4.51
N ALA A 281 -32.98 31.51 4.21
CA ALA A 281 -33.14 30.08 4.00
C ALA A 281 -32.38 29.58 2.77
N GLN A 282 -32.35 30.34 1.68
CA GLN A 282 -31.51 30.06 0.51
C GLN A 282 -30.02 30.14 0.85
N HIS A 283 -29.58 31.15 1.59
CA HIS A 283 -28.20 31.28 2.05
C HIS A 283 -27.76 30.13 2.97
N LYS A 284 -28.64 29.70 3.90
CA LYS A 284 -28.42 28.51 4.74
C LYS A 284 -28.30 27.22 3.93
N LYS A 285 -29.07 27.07 2.83
CA LYS A 285 -28.91 25.94 1.90
C LYS A 285 -27.57 26.02 1.19
N LEU A 286 -27.27 27.12 0.51
CA LEU A 286 -25.99 27.32 -0.20
C LEU A 286 -24.76 27.17 0.70
N GLN A 287 -24.81 27.64 1.95
CA GLN A 287 -23.76 27.40 2.95
C GLN A 287 -23.58 25.90 3.22
N SER A 288 -24.69 25.17 3.39
CA SER A 288 -24.69 23.72 3.59
C SER A 288 -24.15 22.98 2.37
N ASP A 289 -24.58 23.38 1.16
CA ASP A 289 -24.14 22.84 -0.12
C ASP A 289 -22.63 23.06 -0.31
N VAL A 290 -22.10 24.24 0.01
CA VAL A 290 -20.65 24.51 0.04
C VAL A 290 -19.92 23.62 1.05
N HIS A 291 -20.51 23.32 2.21
CA HIS A 291 -19.93 22.36 3.17
C HIS A 291 -20.03 20.89 2.71
N PHE A 292 -20.97 20.52 1.84
CA PHE A 292 -21.00 19.20 1.19
C PHE A 292 -19.99 19.13 0.03
N ILE A 293 -19.95 20.13 -0.84
CA ILE A 293 -19.01 20.23 -1.97
C ILE A 293 -17.57 20.19 -1.46
N LYS A 294 -17.21 20.97 -0.43
CA LYS A 294 -15.87 20.93 0.17
C LYS A 294 -15.50 19.51 0.64
N ARG A 295 -16.34 18.86 1.44
CA ARG A 295 -16.11 17.48 1.91
C ARG A 295 -16.08 16.42 0.80
N ALA A 296 -16.67 16.70 -0.37
CA ALA A 296 -16.50 15.85 -1.56
C ALA A 296 -15.14 16.13 -2.23
N MET A 297 -14.77 17.41 -2.38
CA MET A 297 -13.47 17.86 -2.87
C MET A 297 -12.31 17.29 -2.06
N ASP A 298 -12.39 17.39 -0.72
CA ASP A 298 -11.39 16.89 0.22
C ASP A 298 -11.14 15.39 0.00
N LYS A 299 -12.23 14.60 -0.07
CA LYS A 299 -12.17 13.15 -0.38
C LYS A 299 -11.59 12.85 -1.76
N THR A 300 -11.97 13.60 -2.80
CA THR A 300 -11.35 13.41 -4.12
C THR A 300 -9.87 13.80 -4.13
N GLY A 301 -9.43 14.67 -3.22
CA GLY A 301 -8.02 14.97 -2.97
C GLY A 301 -7.28 13.82 -2.25
N GLU A 302 -7.92 13.19 -1.26
CA GLU A 302 -7.43 11.96 -0.61
C GLU A 302 -7.31 10.81 -1.63
N GLU A 303 -8.32 10.62 -2.48
CA GLU A 303 -8.30 9.64 -3.57
C GLU A 303 -7.22 9.95 -4.61
N MET A 304 -7.08 11.22 -5.03
CA MET A 304 -6.06 11.66 -5.98
C MET A 304 -4.64 11.51 -5.44
N THR A 305 -4.41 11.81 -4.15
CA THR A 305 -3.09 11.63 -3.52
C THR A 305 -2.76 10.15 -3.31
N GLY A 306 -3.75 9.31 -2.95
CA GLY A 306 -3.59 7.85 -2.92
C GLY A 306 -3.26 7.26 -4.30
N LEU A 307 -3.91 7.76 -5.37
CA LEU A 307 -3.58 7.38 -6.75
C LEU A 307 -2.19 7.86 -7.17
N MET A 308 -1.76 9.07 -6.76
CA MET A 308 -0.41 9.58 -7.04
C MET A 308 0.66 8.70 -6.39
N ILE A 309 0.51 8.38 -5.10
CA ILE A 309 1.40 7.45 -4.38
C ILE A 309 1.45 6.10 -5.11
N ARG A 310 0.31 5.59 -5.58
CA ARG A 310 0.28 4.32 -6.32
C ARG A 310 0.93 4.41 -7.71
N ILE A 311 0.89 5.56 -8.37
CA ILE A 311 1.63 5.82 -9.61
C ILE A 311 3.13 5.84 -9.32
N ASP A 312 3.58 6.49 -8.25
CA ASP A 312 5.00 6.54 -7.86
C ASP A 312 5.54 5.16 -7.43
N GLU A 313 4.75 4.34 -6.74
CA GLU A 313 5.05 2.93 -6.46
C GLU A 313 5.26 2.11 -7.74
N LEU A 314 4.37 2.29 -8.73
CA LEU A 314 4.45 1.59 -10.02
C LEU A 314 5.61 2.10 -10.87
N ASN A 315 5.90 3.40 -10.85
CA ASN A 315 7.07 3.99 -11.48
C ASN A 315 8.35 3.39 -10.87
N LEU A 316 8.46 3.35 -9.53
CA LEU A 316 9.60 2.75 -8.84
C LEU A 316 9.74 1.24 -9.09
N PHE A 317 8.62 0.52 -9.28
CA PHE A 317 8.64 -0.89 -9.69
C PHE A 317 9.18 -1.05 -11.12
N ASN A 318 8.65 -0.28 -12.08
CA ASN A 318 9.13 -0.28 -13.46
C ASN A 318 10.63 0.05 -13.51
N ASP A 319 11.07 1.07 -12.77
CA ASP A 319 12.46 1.51 -12.68
C ASP A 319 13.41 0.42 -12.15
N LYS A 320 12.92 -0.46 -11.25
CA LYS A 320 13.66 -1.64 -10.76
C LYS A 320 13.70 -2.75 -11.81
N SER A 321 12.55 -3.10 -12.38
CA SER A 321 12.45 -4.11 -13.45
C SER A 321 13.31 -3.75 -14.67
N ASP A 322 13.41 -2.46 -15.00
CA ASP A 322 14.20 -1.98 -16.13
C ASP A 322 15.72 -2.03 -15.84
N LYS A 323 16.12 -1.83 -14.57
CA LYS A 323 17.50 -2.04 -14.09
C LYS A 323 17.87 -3.53 -14.06
N GLU A 324 16.94 -4.40 -13.67
CA GLU A 324 17.10 -5.86 -13.71
C GLU A 324 17.18 -6.38 -15.16
N LEU A 325 16.33 -5.87 -16.06
CA LEU A 325 16.38 -6.17 -17.49
C LEU A 325 17.71 -5.72 -18.13
N LYS A 326 18.26 -4.57 -17.72
CA LYS A 326 19.58 -4.11 -18.16
C LYS A 326 20.70 -5.04 -17.65
N LYS A 327 20.67 -5.47 -16.39
CA LYS A 327 21.61 -6.48 -15.85
C LYS A 327 21.51 -7.82 -16.60
N ALA A 328 20.30 -8.33 -16.84
CA ALA A 328 20.09 -9.58 -17.57
C ALA A 328 20.56 -9.50 -19.04
N LYS A 329 20.43 -8.33 -19.69
CA LYS A 329 20.97 -8.08 -21.02
C LYS A 329 22.51 -8.09 -21.03
N ALA A 330 23.15 -7.47 -20.03
CA ALA A 330 24.62 -7.53 -19.88
C ALA A 330 25.11 -8.96 -19.67
N LEU A 331 24.56 -9.68 -18.68
CA LEU A 331 24.91 -11.09 -18.42
C LEU A 331 24.72 -11.99 -19.65
N LYS A 332 23.69 -11.75 -20.47
CA LYS A 332 23.52 -12.44 -21.75
C LYS A 332 24.64 -12.12 -22.75
N GLN A 333 25.10 -10.88 -22.81
CA GLN A 333 26.20 -10.46 -23.68
C GLN A 333 27.53 -11.09 -23.21
N ASP A 334 27.78 -11.10 -21.90
CA ASP A 334 28.97 -11.70 -21.29
C ASP A 334 29.02 -13.22 -21.57
N LEU A 335 27.94 -13.95 -21.28
CA LEU A 335 27.80 -15.38 -21.59
C LEU A 335 27.93 -15.69 -23.10
N MET A 336 27.51 -14.76 -23.96
CA MET A 336 27.68 -14.91 -25.41
C MET A 336 29.13 -14.68 -25.86
N ILE A 337 29.91 -13.86 -25.14
CA ILE A 337 31.35 -13.71 -25.37
C ILE A 337 32.09 -14.97 -24.89
N GLU A 338 31.74 -15.51 -23.72
CA GLU A 338 32.29 -16.76 -23.18
C GLU A 338 32.01 -17.97 -24.09
N ASP A 339 30.76 -18.13 -24.57
CA ASP A 339 30.39 -19.16 -25.55
C ASP A 339 31.20 -19.05 -26.85
N ASN A 340 31.45 -17.84 -27.36
CA ASN A 340 32.29 -17.63 -28.54
C ASN A 340 33.78 -17.92 -28.26
N LEU A 341 34.29 -17.58 -27.07
CA LEU A 341 35.66 -17.91 -26.67
C LEU A 341 35.84 -19.44 -26.57
N LEU A 342 34.94 -20.14 -25.89
CA LEU A 342 34.93 -21.60 -25.80
C LEU A 342 34.82 -22.25 -27.18
N LYS A 343 34.02 -21.68 -28.10
CA LYS A 343 33.96 -22.14 -29.51
C LYS A 343 35.27 -21.93 -30.27
N LEU A 344 36.05 -20.89 -29.97
CA LEU A 344 37.38 -20.69 -30.55
C LEU A 344 38.40 -21.66 -29.96
N GLU A 345 38.36 -21.93 -28.66
CA GLU A 345 39.21 -22.93 -28.01
C GLU A 345 38.91 -24.35 -28.51
N LEU A 346 37.63 -24.72 -28.63
CA LEU A 346 37.20 -26.01 -29.19
C LEU A 346 37.61 -26.19 -30.65
N LYS A 347 37.61 -25.12 -31.46
CA LYS A 347 38.21 -25.15 -32.81
C LYS A 347 39.71 -25.39 -32.73
N ARG A 348 40.45 -24.57 -31.96
CA ARG A 348 41.91 -24.70 -31.81
C ARG A 348 42.33 -26.11 -31.36
N LEU A 349 41.63 -26.68 -30.37
CA LEU A 349 41.87 -28.03 -29.88
C LEU A 349 41.55 -29.11 -30.93
N ARG A 350 40.43 -28.97 -31.65
CA ARG A 350 40.07 -29.85 -32.77
C ARG A 350 41.10 -29.80 -33.91
N ASP A 351 41.58 -28.61 -34.26
CA ASP A 351 42.58 -28.42 -35.31
C ASP A 351 43.93 -29.01 -34.87
N THR A 352 44.34 -28.85 -33.60
CA THR A 352 45.53 -29.56 -33.07
C THR A 352 45.34 -31.08 -33.04
N LEU A 353 44.14 -31.59 -32.77
CA LEU A 353 43.83 -33.02 -32.81
C LEU A 353 43.90 -33.57 -34.25
N TYR A 354 43.33 -32.87 -35.23
CA TYR A 354 43.44 -33.27 -36.64
C TYR A 354 44.88 -33.22 -37.15
N ASN A 355 45.64 -32.17 -36.83
CA ASN A 355 47.07 -32.09 -37.15
C ASN A 355 47.87 -33.25 -36.51
N LYS A 356 47.47 -33.73 -35.32
CA LYS A 356 48.09 -34.90 -34.68
C LYS A 356 47.63 -36.22 -35.29
N ALA A 357 46.38 -36.35 -35.69
CA ALA A 357 45.87 -37.52 -36.41
C ALA A 357 46.57 -37.67 -37.78
N GLU A 358 46.74 -36.58 -38.53
CA GLU A 358 47.47 -36.58 -39.80
C GLU A 358 48.95 -36.93 -39.60
N GLN A 359 49.60 -36.40 -38.55
CA GLN A 359 50.96 -36.80 -38.18
C GLN A 359 51.06 -38.31 -37.88
N VAL A 360 50.13 -38.88 -37.11
CA VAL A 360 50.10 -40.33 -36.84
C VAL A 360 49.87 -41.15 -38.11
N LEU A 361 48.90 -40.76 -38.95
CA LEU A 361 48.61 -41.44 -40.22
C LEU A 361 49.79 -41.38 -41.20
N SER A 362 50.52 -40.26 -41.26
CA SER A 362 51.73 -40.14 -42.10
C SER A 362 52.87 -41.04 -41.60
N LEU A 363 53.08 -41.13 -40.28
CA LEU A 363 54.08 -42.02 -39.66
C LEU A 363 53.69 -43.49 -39.82
N GLU A 364 52.40 -43.83 -39.70
CA GLU A 364 51.91 -45.19 -39.92
C GLU A 364 52.05 -45.60 -41.39
N LYS A 365 51.77 -44.70 -42.34
CA LYS A 365 52.06 -44.92 -43.76
C LYS A 365 53.55 -45.15 -44.02
N GLN A 366 54.44 -44.34 -43.43
CA GLN A 366 55.90 -44.52 -43.55
C GLN A 366 56.36 -45.85 -42.94
N LYS A 367 55.82 -46.24 -41.77
CA LYS A 367 56.08 -47.53 -41.13
C LYS A 367 55.64 -48.70 -42.01
N LEU A 368 54.46 -48.63 -42.61
CA LEU A 368 53.97 -49.67 -43.54
C LEU A 368 54.86 -49.77 -44.77
N GLN A 369 55.26 -48.64 -45.37
CA GLN A 369 56.21 -48.61 -46.50
C GLN A 369 57.57 -49.21 -46.13
N LEU A 370 58.10 -48.88 -44.95
CA LEU A 370 59.35 -49.46 -44.43
C LEU A 370 59.22 -50.97 -44.22
N ASN A 371 58.13 -51.43 -43.60
CA ASN A 371 57.87 -52.85 -43.39
C ASN A 371 57.79 -53.61 -44.71
N THR A 372 57.04 -53.10 -45.71
CA THR A 372 56.96 -53.72 -47.05
C THR A 372 58.35 -53.82 -47.69
N ALA A 373 59.14 -52.75 -47.69
CA ALA A 373 60.49 -52.76 -48.25
C ALA A 373 61.46 -53.69 -47.49
N MET A 374 61.25 -53.88 -46.18
CA MET A 374 61.99 -54.85 -45.36
C MET A 374 61.58 -56.29 -45.67
N GLU A 375 60.28 -56.56 -45.85
CA GLU A 375 59.75 -57.87 -46.24
C GLU A 375 60.25 -58.26 -47.63
N GLU A 376 60.13 -57.37 -48.62
CA GLU A 376 60.71 -57.51 -49.97
C GLU A 376 62.22 -57.85 -49.89
N ARG A 377 62.99 -57.08 -49.11
CA ARG A 377 64.42 -57.36 -48.88
C ARG A 377 64.68 -58.71 -48.22
N THR A 378 63.84 -59.17 -47.30
CA THR A 378 64.00 -60.52 -46.74
C THR A 378 63.68 -61.62 -47.75
N GLU A 379 62.74 -61.40 -48.66
CA GLU A 379 62.41 -62.34 -49.74
C GLU A 379 63.50 -62.38 -50.82
N GLU A 380 64.07 -61.23 -51.21
CA GLU A 380 65.29 -61.15 -52.04
C GLU A 380 66.42 -61.98 -51.40
N ILE A 381 66.70 -61.77 -50.11
CA ILE A 381 67.77 -62.47 -49.37
C ILE A 381 67.47 -63.98 -49.26
N LYS A 382 66.21 -64.39 -49.04
CA LYS A 382 65.81 -65.81 -49.03
C LYS A 382 66.04 -66.45 -50.40
N VAL A 383 65.66 -65.79 -51.50
CA VAL A 383 65.87 -66.28 -52.87
C VAL A 383 67.36 -66.40 -53.20
N HIS A 384 68.16 -65.37 -52.90
CA HIS A 384 69.61 -65.43 -53.09
C HIS A 384 70.28 -66.50 -52.23
N LYS A 385 69.84 -66.70 -50.99
CA LYS A 385 70.32 -67.78 -50.12
C LYS A 385 69.98 -69.16 -50.70
N ALA A 386 68.73 -69.38 -51.12
CA ALA A 386 68.31 -70.64 -51.73
C ALA A 386 69.07 -70.93 -53.04
N MET A 387 69.33 -69.90 -53.85
CA MET A 387 70.19 -70.00 -55.03
C MET A 387 71.61 -70.45 -54.67
N ILE A 388 72.25 -69.82 -53.67
CA ILE A 388 73.61 -70.20 -53.22
C ILE A 388 73.62 -71.61 -52.62
N GLU A 389 72.61 -71.99 -51.83
CA GLU A 389 72.48 -73.36 -51.31
C GLU A 389 72.33 -74.38 -52.45
N SER A 390 71.63 -74.04 -53.54
CA SER A 390 71.54 -74.92 -54.72
C SER A 390 72.86 -75.04 -55.47
N GLN A 391 73.64 -73.96 -55.58
CA GLN A 391 75.00 -73.96 -56.16
C GLN A 391 75.96 -74.79 -55.31
N ILE A 392 75.91 -74.68 -53.98
CA ILE A 392 76.73 -75.50 -53.07
C ILE A 392 76.41 -76.98 -53.25
N ARG A 393 75.12 -77.36 -53.32
CA ARG A 393 74.72 -78.76 -53.59
C ARG A 393 75.20 -79.27 -54.94
N PHE A 394 75.15 -78.43 -55.98
CA PHE A 394 75.64 -78.78 -57.32
C PHE A 394 77.16 -79.02 -57.31
N VAL A 395 77.95 -78.09 -56.76
CA VAL A 395 79.41 -78.23 -56.63
C VAL A 395 79.80 -79.42 -55.73
N GLU A 396 79.02 -79.71 -54.69
CA GLU A 396 79.24 -80.89 -53.86
C GLU A 396 78.87 -82.21 -54.58
N GLN A 397 77.87 -82.21 -55.47
CA GLN A 397 77.59 -83.32 -56.37
C GLN A 397 78.70 -83.51 -57.42
N GLU A 398 79.23 -82.44 -58.00
CA GLU A 398 80.40 -82.49 -58.88
C GLU A 398 81.62 -83.05 -58.15
N ARG A 399 81.89 -82.58 -56.92
CA ARG A 399 82.97 -83.11 -56.07
C ARG A 399 82.79 -84.61 -55.79
N GLN A 400 81.56 -85.06 -55.54
CA GLN A 400 81.25 -86.48 -55.35
C GLN A 400 81.48 -87.28 -56.65
N SER A 401 81.06 -86.75 -57.81
CA SER A 401 81.31 -87.38 -59.11
C SER A 401 82.80 -87.52 -59.41
N VAL A 402 83.58 -86.46 -59.24
CA VAL A 402 85.04 -86.47 -59.42
C VAL A 402 85.72 -87.42 -58.41
N SER A 403 85.23 -87.49 -57.17
CA SER A 403 85.73 -88.45 -56.17
C SER A 403 85.39 -89.91 -56.51
N ALA A 404 84.23 -90.17 -57.12
CA ALA A 404 83.84 -91.49 -57.60
C ALA A 404 84.68 -91.91 -58.82
N GLU A 405 84.86 -91.02 -59.80
CA GLU A 405 85.77 -91.24 -60.93
C GLU A 405 87.20 -91.49 -60.46
N PHE A 406 87.71 -90.71 -59.50
CA PHE A 406 89.03 -90.91 -58.91
C PHE A 406 89.15 -92.30 -58.25
N GLN A 407 88.15 -92.72 -57.48
CA GLN A 407 88.14 -94.06 -56.88
C GLN A 407 88.04 -95.17 -57.92
N ASP A 408 87.33 -94.97 -59.03
CA ASP A 408 87.31 -95.89 -60.16
C ASP A 408 88.67 -95.98 -60.86
N ARG A 409 89.38 -94.85 -61.04
CA ARG A 409 90.77 -94.83 -61.55
C ARG A 409 91.71 -95.56 -60.58
N LEU A 410 91.61 -95.31 -59.26
CA LEU A 410 92.37 -96.06 -58.26
C LEU A 410 92.06 -97.56 -58.31
N SER A 411 90.79 -97.96 -58.40
CA SER A 411 90.43 -99.38 -58.53
C SER A 411 91.00 -100.00 -59.80
N LYS A 412 91.12 -99.24 -60.89
CA LYS A 412 91.71 -99.69 -62.16
C LYS A 412 93.24 -99.77 -62.08
N ILE A 413 93.88 -98.85 -61.37
CA ILE A 413 95.32 -98.91 -61.05
C ILE A 413 95.59 -100.14 -60.17
N GLU A 414 94.81 -100.38 -59.11
CA GLU A 414 95.01 -101.53 -58.23
C GLU A 414 94.73 -102.86 -58.96
N LYS A 415 93.69 -102.94 -59.81
CA LYS A 415 93.47 -104.10 -60.70
C LYS A 415 94.65 -104.35 -61.66
N LEU A 416 95.31 -103.30 -62.14
CA LEU A 416 96.53 -103.43 -62.96
C LEU A 416 97.73 -103.84 -62.11
N ARG A 417 97.90 -103.25 -60.92
CA ARG A 417 98.95 -103.58 -59.95
C ARG A 417 98.84 -105.05 -59.56
N CYS A 418 97.69 -105.52 -59.07
CA CYS A 418 97.48 -106.93 -58.72
C CYS A 418 97.71 -107.85 -59.94
N ARG A 419 97.39 -107.41 -61.18
CA ARG A 419 97.72 -108.18 -62.38
C ARG A 419 99.22 -108.23 -62.66
N TYR A 420 99.96 -107.15 -62.45
CA TYR A 420 101.43 -107.14 -62.53
C TYR A 420 102.06 -107.94 -61.39
N GLU A 421 101.53 -107.87 -60.18
CA GLU A 421 101.99 -108.59 -58.98
C GLU A 421 101.76 -110.09 -59.13
N ILE A 422 100.58 -110.53 -59.60
CA ILE A 422 100.32 -111.91 -60.00
C ILE A 422 101.23 -112.33 -61.17
N LEU A 423 101.47 -111.47 -62.16
CA LEU A 423 102.39 -111.79 -63.26
C LEU A 423 103.84 -111.96 -62.74
N THR A 424 104.30 -111.11 -61.83
CA THR A 424 105.61 -111.23 -61.19
C THR A 424 105.70 -112.49 -60.32
N ILE A 425 104.66 -112.83 -59.56
CA ILE A 425 104.61 -114.06 -58.74
C ILE A 425 104.55 -115.34 -59.61
N VAL A 426 103.94 -115.27 -60.80
CA VAL A 426 103.87 -116.39 -61.77
C VAL A 426 105.12 -116.49 -62.65
N MET A 427 105.85 -115.39 -62.85
CA MET A 427 107.16 -115.37 -63.53
C MET A 427 108.32 -115.63 -62.56
N MET A 428 108.15 -115.35 -61.26
CA MET A 428 109.03 -115.85 -60.21
C MET A 428 108.94 -117.38 -60.17
N PRO A 429 110.09 -118.08 -60.08
CA PRO A 429 110.10 -119.46 -59.60
C PRO A 429 109.45 -119.54 -58.20
N PRO A 430 108.75 -120.64 -57.86
CA PRO A 430 108.30 -120.84 -56.49
C PRO A 430 109.50 -120.82 -55.54
N GLU A 431 109.41 -120.06 -54.44
CA GLU A 431 110.55 -119.77 -53.55
C GLU A 431 111.26 -121.06 -53.09
N GLY A 432 112.47 -121.27 -53.61
CA GLY A 432 113.22 -122.52 -53.44
C GLY A 432 114.47 -122.65 -54.32
N GLU A 433 114.48 -122.07 -55.54
CA GLU A 433 115.69 -121.89 -56.35
C GLU A 433 115.73 -120.48 -56.97
N GLU A 434 116.91 -119.83 -56.93
CA GLU A 434 117.17 -118.55 -57.61
C GLU A 434 117.14 -118.66 -59.14
N GLU A 435 117.06 -117.52 -59.83
CA GLU A 435 116.91 -117.42 -61.29
C GLU A 435 118.06 -118.09 -62.07
N LYS A 436 117.71 -119.02 -62.97
CA LYS A 436 118.67 -119.91 -63.65
C LYS A 436 118.47 -119.88 -65.17
N THR A 437 119.27 -119.07 -65.86
CA THR A 437 119.32 -118.94 -67.33
C THR A 437 119.69 -120.27 -68.00
N GLN A 438 119.21 -120.53 -69.23
CA GLN A 438 119.38 -121.77 -70.01
C GLN A 438 120.74 -122.49 -69.86
N THR A 439 121.85 -121.73 -69.90
CA THR A 439 123.23 -122.23 -69.74
C THR A 439 123.47 -122.97 -68.43
N TYR A 440 122.82 -122.53 -67.34
CA TYR A 440 122.95 -123.12 -66.02
C TYR A 440 122.48 -124.58 -65.98
N TYR A 441 121.37 -124.93 -66.64
CA TYR A 441 120.84 -126.31 -66.60
C TYR A 441 121.77 -127.32 -67.28
N VAL A 442 122.50 -126.89 -68.32
CA VAL A 442 123.51 -127.73 -68.99
C VAL A 442 124.72 -127.94 -68.09
N ILE A 443 125.08 -126.96 -67.27
CA ILE A 443 126.20 -127.02 -66.31
C ILE A 443 125.81 -127.82 -65.06
N LYS A 444 124.63 -127.60 -64.48
CA LYS A 444 124.10 -128.33 -63.31
C LYS A 444 124.04 -129.84 -63.58
N ALA A 445 123.55 -130.27 -64.75
CA ALA A 445 123.52 -131.69 -65.14
C ALA A 445 124.91 -132.34 -65.30
N ALA A 446 125.97 -131.55 -65.50
CA ALA A 446 127.35 -132.05 -65.50
C ALA A 446 127.95 -132.06 -64.07
N GLN A 447 127.63 -131.05 -63.25
CA GLN A 447 128.12 -130.92 -61.88
C GLN A 447 127.49 -131.95 -60.93
N GLU A 448 126.16 -132.16 -61.00
CA GLU A 448 125.45 -133.15 -60.16
C GLU A 448 126.04 -134.57 -60.28
N LYS A 449 126.65 -134.91 -61.42
CA LYS A 449 127.33 -136.19 -61.64
C LYS A 449 128.66 -136.33 -60.87
N GLU A 450 129.35 -135.23 -60.59
CA GLU A 450 130.58 -135.22 -59.79
C GLU A 450 130.30 -134.90 -58.32
N ASP A 451 129.31 -134.03 -58.06
CA ASP A 451 128.90 -133.65 -56.70
C ASP A 451 128.27 -134.84 -55.95
N LEU A 452 127.48 -135.70 -56.61
CA LEU A 452 127.03 -136.98 -56.04
C LEU A 452 128.19 -137.92 -55.65
N GLN A 453 129.39 -137.71 -56.19
CA GLN A 453 130.59 -138.46 -55.84
C GLN A 453 131.43 -137.78 -54.74
N ARG A 454 131.14 -136.52 -54.39
CA ARG A 454 131.74 -135.80 -53.24
C ARG A 454 130.81 -135.71 -52.02
N GLU A 455 129.50 -135.74 -52.21
CA GLU A 455 128.52 -135.82 -51.10
C GLU A 455 128.64 -137.11 -50.28
N GLY A 456 129.18 -138.18 -50.88
CA GLY A 456 129.52 -139.41 -50.17
C GLY A 456 130.61 -139.26 -49.10
N ASP A 457 131.55 -138.34 -49.29
CA ASP A 457 132.71 -138.18 -48.38
C ASP A 457 132.45 -137.18 -47.23
N ASP A 458 131.66 -136.13 -47.47
CA ASP A 458 131.56 -134.98 -46.56
C ASP A 458 130.35 -135.02 -45.58
N LEU A 459 129.45 -136.00 -45.75
CA LEU A 459 128.42 -136.31 -44.74
C LEU A 459 129.05 -136.78 -43.41
N ASP A 460 130.14 -137.55 -43.48
CA ASP A 460 130.94 -137.98 -42.32
C ASP A 460 131.68 -136.82 -41.62
N ALA A 461 131.79 -135.65 -42.25
CA ALA A 461 132.38 -134.45 -41.66
C ALA A 461 131.34 -133.60 -40.90
N LYS A 462 130.11 -133.50 -41.41
CA LYS A 462 129.06 -132.59 -40.87
C LYS A 462 128.40 -133.10 -39.60
N ILE A 463 128.30 -134.43 -39.41
CA ILE A 463 127.79 -135.04 -38.16
C ILE A 463 128.56 -134.51 -36.93
N ARG A 464 129.89 -134.37 -37.04
CA ARG A 464 130.80 -133.86 -35.99
C ARG A 464 130.75 -132.33 -35.76
N LYS A 465 129.84 -131.61 -36.42
CA LYS A 465 129.55 -130.18 -36.16
C LYS A 465 128.24 -129.99 -35.39
N ALA A 466 127.18 -130.70 -35.75
CA ALA A 466 125.85 -130.55 -35.15
C ALA A 466 125.84 -130.72 -33.62
N GLU A 467 126.67 -131.62 -33.09
CA GLU A 467 126.85 -131.85 -31.64
C GLU A 467 127.26 -130.58 -30.86
N LYS A 468 127.91 -129.61 -31.52
CA LYS A 468 128.38 -128.36 -30.91
C LYS A 468 127.33 -127.24 -30.94
N GLU A 469 126.36 -127.34 -31.84
CA GLU A 469 125.36 -126.29 -32.08
C GLU A 469 124.19 -126.37 -31.08
N VAL A 470 123.89 -127.57 -30.55
CA VAL A 470 122.87 -127.77 -29.49
C VAL A 470 123.19 -126.95 -28.23
N ILE A 471 124.47 -126.74 -27.91
CA ILE A 471 124.93 -125.92 -26.77
C ILE A 471 124.54 -124.44 -26.95
N ALA A 472 124.46 -123.93 -28.18
CA ALA A 472 124.12 -122.54 -28.45
C ALA A 472 122.62 -122.25 -28.27
N LEU A 473 121.74 -123.22 -28.54
CA LEU A 473 120.28 -123.06 -28.51
C LEU A 473 119.75 -122.62 -27.12
N GLN A 474 120.42 -123.03 -26.03
CA GLN A 474 119.98 -122.74 -24.67
C GLN A 474 120.03 -121.24 -24.29
N ASN A 475 120.84 -120.42 -24.98
CA ASN A 475 120.91 -118.98 -24.74
C ASN A 475 119.71 -118.20 -25.31
N THR A 476 119.01 -118.73 -26.33
CA THR A 476 117.94 -118.00 -27.03
C THR A 476 116.68 -117.82 -26.15
N MET A 477 116.44 -118.77 -25.24
CA MET A 477 115.30 -118.78 -24.30
C MET A 477 115.23 -117.52 -23.42
N HIS A 478 116.39 -116.91 -23.10
CA HIS A 478 116.46 -115.80 -22.15
C HIS A 478 115.88 -114.47 -22.69
N VAL A 479 115.90 -114.28 -24.01
CA VAL A 479 115.45 -113.03 -24.66
C VAL A 479 113.92 -112.92 -24.65
N LEU A 480 113.23 -114.05 -24.82
CA LEU A 480 111.80 -114.12 -25.10
C LEU A 480 110.93 -113.64 -23.92
N ASN A 481 111.41 -113.81 -22.69
CA ASN A 481 110.74 -113.31 -21.48
C ASN A 481 110.67 -111.78 -21.39
N ASN A 482 111.63 -111.05 -21.97
CA ASN A 482 111.75 -109.61 -21.76
C ASN A 482 110.64 -108.82 -22.50
N CYS A 483 110.21 -109.32 -23.67
CA CYS A 483 109.16 -108.68 -24.48
C CYS A 483 107.77 -108.68 -23.80
N ASN A 484 107.49 -109.66 -22.92
CA ASN A 484 106.22 -109.78 -22.21
C ASN A 484 105.97 -108.66 -21.18
N SER A 485 107.02 -107.93 -20.77
CA SER A 485 106.91 -106.82 -19.81
C SER A 485 106.19 -105.60 -20.42
N ASN A 486 106.61 -105.18 -21.62
CA ASN A 486 106.14 -103.94 -22.24
C ASN A 486 104.64 -103.96 -22.58
N TYR A 487 104.08 -105.13 -22.91
CA TYR A 487 102.68 -105.26 -23.34
C TYR A 487 101.65 -104.99 -22.22
N ARG A 488 102.08 -104.89 -20.95
CA ARG A 488 101.20 -104.61 -19.80
C ARG A 488 101.10 -103.12 -19.44
N ASN A 489 101.98 -102.26 -19.96
CA ASN A 489 102.05 -100.85 -19.57
C ASN A 489 101.19 -99.91 -20.45
N SER A 490 100.60 -100.40 -21.54
CA SER A 490 99.84 -99.60 -22.52
C SER A 490 98.37 -99.34 -22.16
N PHE A 491 97.81 -100.04 -21.17
CA PHE A 491 96.37 -99.95 -20.81
C PHE A 491 96.16 -99.33 -19.43
N LYS A 492 96.25 -97.99 -19.34
CA LYS A 492 95.76 -97.18 -18.21
C LYS A 492 94.83 -96.07 -18.69
N THR A 493 93.82 -95.76 -17.87
CA THR A 493 92.76 -94.79 -18.18
C THR A 493 93.13 -93.35 -17.82
N VAL A 494 92.41 -92.39 -18.43
CA VAL A 494 92.59 -90.95 -18.26
C VAL A 494 92.33 -90.50 -16.81
N THR A 495 93.06 -89.46 -16.36
CA THR A 495 93.04 -88.92 -14.99
C THR A 495 92.28 -87.59 -14.88
N GLU A 496 91.87 -87.24 -13.66
CA GLU A 496 90.95 -86.12 -13.29
C GLU A 496 91.53 -84.70 -13.49
N THR A 497 92.50 -84.51 -14.37
CA THR A 497 93.20 -83.23 -14.61
C THR A 497 93.26 -82.84 -16.10
N SER A 498 92.30 -83.27 -16.91
CA SER A 498 92.06 -82.73 -18.27
C SER A 498 91.31 -81.40 -18.21
N GLU A 499 91.51 -80.52 -19.19
CA GLU A 499 90.79 -79.23 -19.27
C GLU A 499 89.30 -79.42 -19.55
N GLU A 500 88.94 -80.47 -20.28
CA GLU A 500 87.56 -80.90 -20.58
C GLU A 500 86.71 -81.09 -19.31
N TYR A 501 87.35 -81.50 -18.20
CA TYR A 501 86.67 -81.67 -16.90
C TYR A 501 86.34 -80.33 -16.24
N LYS A 502 87.17 -79.29 -16.44
CA LYS A 502 86.91 -77.93 -15.94
C LYS A 502 85.80 -77.26 -16.75
N GLU A 503 85.84 -77.40 -18.08
CA GLU A 503 84.81 -76.86 -18.97
C GLU A 503 83.43 -77.50 -18.70
N LYS A 504 83.38 -78.83 -18.50
CA LYS A 504 82.17 -79.53 -18.03
C LYS A 504 81.61 -78.92 -16.73
N LEU A 505 82.47 -78.60 -15.76
CA LEU A 505 82.05 -78.04 -14.48
C LEU A 505 81.48 -76.62 -14.65
N HIS A 506 82.12 -75.78 -15.46
CA HIS A 506 81.61 -74.44 -15.82
C HIS A 506 80.22 -74.52 -16.48
N LEU A 507 80.05 -75.40 -17.47
CA LEU A 507 78.77 -75.59 -18.16
C LEU A 507 77.67 -76.14 -17.23
N GLU A 508 78.01 -76.97 -16.24
CA GLU A 508 77.08 -77.43 -15.20
C GLU A 508 76.68 -76.32 -14.21
N GLU A 509 77.51 -75.28 -14.04
CA GLU A 509 77.21 -74.11 -13.20
C GLU A 509 76.41 -73.05 -13.96
N GLU A 510 76.75 -72.76 -15.21
CA GLU A 510 75.95 -71.90 -16.09
C GLU A 510 74.53 -72.47 -16.29
N LYS A 511 74.42 -73.80 -16.48
CA LYS A 511 73.12 -74.47 -16.51
C LYS A 511 72.35 -74.28 -15.20
N ARG A 512 72.98 -74.46 -14.03
CA ARG A 512 72.33 -74.24 -12.72
C ARG A 512 71.83 -72.79 -12.58
N ALA A 513 72.65 -71.81 -12.95
CA ALA A 513 72.26 -70.40 -12.94
C ALA A 513 71.10 -70.08 -13.91
N ALA A 514 71.04 -70.75 -15.07
CA ALA A 514 69.92 -70.64 -16.01
C ALA A 514 68.63 -71.29 -15.46
N ASP A 515 68.73 -72.50 -14.90
CA ASP A 515 67.63 -73.23 -14.25
C ASP A 515 67.04 -72.42 -13.08
N GLU A 516 67.87 -71.75 -12.29
CA GLU A 516 67.42 -70.89 -11.18
C GLU A 516 66.72 -69.61 -11.67
N LYS A 517 67.26 -68.94 -12.69
CA LYS A 517 66.60 -67.79 -13.34
C LYS A 517 65.24 -68.19 -13.94
N TYR A 518 65.16 -69.36 -14.57
CA TYR A 518 63.90 -69.92 -15.07
C TYR A 518 62.91 -70.23 -13.94
N ARG A 519 63.36 -70.87 -12.84
CA ARG A 519 62.52 -71.13 -11.64
C ARG A 519 62.07 -69.85 -10.92
N TYR A 520 62.83 -68.76 -11.00
CA TYR A 520 62.42 -67.45 -10.51
C TYR A 520 61.34 -66.85 -11.42
N LYS A 521 61.58 -66.77 -12.74
CA LYS A 521 60.60 -66.25 -13.69
C LYS A 521 59.30 -67.06 -13.71
N ARG A 522 59.35 -68.38 -13.56
CA ARG A 522 58.16 -69.25 -13.45
C ARG A 522 57.38 -69.06 -12.15
N ARG A 523 58.00 -68.53 -11.08
CA ARG A 523 57.28 -68.08 -9.86
C ARG A 523 56.64 -66.71 -10.08
N GLN A 524 57.38 -65.74 -10.63
CA GLN A 524 56.86 -64.41 -10.97
C GLN A 524 55.68 -64.47 -11.95
N ILE A 525 55.68 -65.42 -12.91
CA ILE A 525 54.53 -65.65 -13.80
C ILE A 525 53.31 -66.17 -13.02
N LYS A 526 53.48 -67.05 -12.03
CA LYS A 526 52.38 -67.54 -11.20
C LYS A 526 51.81 -66.45 -10.30
N GLU A 527 52.68 -65.71 -9.63
CA GLU A 527 52.33 -64.56 -8.78
C GLU A 527 51.47 -63.56 -9.57
N LEU A 528 51.91 -63.17 -10.77
CA LEU A 528 51.14 -62.31 -11.67
C LEU A 528 49.85 -62.95 -12.22
N GLN A 529 49.76 -64.28 -12.32
CA GLN A 529 48.53 -64.98 -12.71
C GLN A 529 47.52 -65.03 -11.56
N ASP A 530 47.98 -65.29 -10.34
CA ASP A 530 47.16 -65.29 -9.12
C ASP A 530 46.66 -63.86 -8.81
N ASP A 531 47.52 -62.85 -8.99
CA ASP A 531 47.16 -61.42 -8.93
C ASP A 531 46.07 -61.07 -9.96
N LEU A 532 46.29 -61.39 -11.24
CA LEU A 532 45.32 -61.14 -12.32
C LEU A 532 43.98 -61.84 -12.04
N GLN A 533 43.99 -63.07 -11.53
CA GLN A 533 42.78 -63.80 -11.17
C GLN A 533 42.04 -63.13 -10.00
N SER A 534 42.77 -62.56 -9.03
CA SER A 534 42.16 -61.80 -7.91
C SER A 534 41.55 -60.46 -8.37
N MET A 535 42.20 -59.78 -9.32
CA MET A 535 41.68 -58.56 -9.94
C MET A 535 40.47 -58.85 -10.83
N GLU A 536 40.47 -59.95 -11.57
CA GLU A 536 39.32 -60.42 -12.35
C GLU A 536 38.14 -60.75 -11.41
N ASN A 537 38.36 -61.53 -10.35
CA ASN A 537 37.33 -61.88 -9.38
C ASN A 537 36.71 -60.65 -8.68
N THR A 538 37.50 -59.61 -8.38
CA THR A 538 36.99 -58.38 -7.76
C THR A 538 36.23 -57.50 -8.75
N LEU A 539 36.70 -57.39 -10.00
CA LEU A 539 35.96 -56.75 -11.10
C LEU A 539 34.60 -57.44 -11.32
N ASP A 540 34.60 -58.78 -11.30
CA ASP A 540 33.41 -59.61 -11.47
C ASP A 540 32.42 -59.49 -10.29
N ILE A 541 32.87 -59.07 -9.10
CA ILE A 541 32.00 -58.67 -7.98
C ILE A 541 31.42 -57.27 -8.22
N MET A 542 32.26 -56.29 -8.59
CA MET A 542 31.83 -54.92 -8.87
C MET A 542 30.75 -54.85 -9.97
N ILE A 543 30.87 -55.64 -11.04
CA ILE A 543 29.84 -55.74 -12.09
C ILE A 543 28.49 -56.25 -11.54
N LYS A 544 28.52 -57.23 -10.62
CA LYS A 544 27.30 -57.78 -10.03
C LYS A 544 26.64 -56.78 -9.08
N GLU A 545 27.43 -56.02 -8.32
CA GLU A 545 26.92 -54.90 -7.51
C GLU A 545 26.33 -53.79 -8.40
N GLU A 546 27.01 -53.40 -9.48
CA GLU A 546 26.51 -52.39 -10.42
C GLU A 546 25.17 -52.81 -11.02
N ALA A 547 25.05 -54.06 -11.49
CA ALA A 547 23.79 -54.59 -12.03
C ALA A 547 22.63 -54.50 -11.01
N VAL A 548 22.89 -54.81 -9.73
CA VAL A 548 21.90 -54.69 -8.64
C VAL A 548 21.54 -53.22 -8.35
N TYR A 549 22.49 -52.27 -8.49
CA TYR A 549 22.18 -50.84 -8.37
C TYR A 549 21.42 -50.29 -9.59
N GLN A 550 21.70 -50.77 -10.80
CA GLN A 550 20.95 -50.45 -12.00
C GLN A 550 19.49 -50.97 -11.89
N GLU A 551 19.29 -52.21 -11.43
CA GLU A 551 17.96 -52.79 -11.19
C GLU A 551 17.15 -51.94 -10.19
N LYS A 552 17.70 -51.64 -9.01
CA LYS A 552 17.08 -50.75 -8.01
C LYS A 552 16.80 -49.33 -8.54
N THR A 553 17.56 -48.87 -9.52
CA THR A 553 17.33 -47.57 -10.18
C THR A 553 16.16 -47.65 -11.15
N ASN A 554 16.07 -48.73 -11.93
CA ASN A 554 14.96 -49.01 -12.83
C ASN A 554 13.63 -49.20 -12.05
N GLU A 555 13.65 -49.90 -10.91
CA GLU A 555 12.49 -50.03 -10.01
C GLU A 555 11.99 -48.67 -9.52
N LYS A 556 12.90 -47.82 -9.02
CA LYS A 556 12.57 -46.46 -8.57
C LYS A 556 12.05 -45.59 -9.72
N GLN A 557 12.63 -45.70 -10.91
CA GLN A 557 12.17 -44.98 -12.10
C GLN A 557 10.77 -45.42 -12.53
N ALA A 558 10.45 -46.72 -12.47
CA ALA A 558 9.11 -47.25 -12.70
C ALA A 558 8.10 -46.73 -11.65
N HIS A 559 8.49 -46.67 -10.38
CA HIS A 559 7.67 -46.10 -9.31
C HIS A 559 7.40 -44.60 -9.51
N ILE A 560 8.41 -43.83 -9.95
CA ILE A 560 8.25 -42.40 -10.30
C ILE A 560 7.30 -42.23 -11.49
N LEU A 561 7.41 -43.06 -12.53
CA LEU A 561 6.50 -43.04 -13.68
C LEU A 561 5.05 -43.37 -13.27
N GLN A 562 4.84 -44.32 -12.35
CA GLN A 562 3.52 -44.64 -11.82
C GLN A 562 2.94 -43.46 -11.00
N LEU A 563 3.72 -42.84 -10.11
CA LEU A 563 3.28 -41.67 -9.34
C LEU A 563 2.93 -40.48 -10.24
N ASN A 564 3.75 -40.19 -11.27
CA ASN A 564 3.44 -39.14 -12.25
C ASN A 564 2.12 -39.42 -12.99
N LYS A 565 1.90 -40.67 -13.40
CA LYS A 565 0.65 -41.12 -14.04
C LYS A 565 -0.56 -41.03 -13.11
N GLU A 566 -0.39 -41.17 -11.79
CA GLU A 566 -1.44 -40.95 -10.79
C GLU A 566 -1.72 -39.46 -10.57
N ILE A 567 -0.68 -38.62 -10.48
CA ILE A 567 -0.78 -37.16 -10.43
C ILE A 567 -1.54 -36.62 -11.66
N ASP A 568 -1.22 -37.10 -12.86
CA ASP A 568 -1.90 -36.69 -14.09
C ASP A 568 -3.36 -37.18 -14.16
N GLN A 569 -3.72 -38.27 -13.48
CA GLN A 569 -5.12 -38.68 -13.28
C GLN A 569 -5.84 -37.88 -12.20
N GLN A 570 -5.12 -37.23 -11.28
CA GLN A 570 -5.68 -36.37 -10.23
C GLN A 570 -5.92 -34.94 -10.71
N LYS A 571 -5.02 -34.36 -11.52
CA LYS A 571 -5.17 -33.00 -12.12
C LYS A 571 -6.59 -32.71 -12.66
N PRO A 572 -7.17 -33.51 -13.60
CA PRO A 572 -8.51 -33.26 -14.13
C PRO A 572 -9.63 -33.63 -13.16
N LYS A 573 -9.35 -34.23 -11.99
CA LYS A 573 -10.33 -34.36 -10.89
C LYS A 573 -10.33 -33.06 -10.07
N LEU A 574 -9.14 -32.55 -9.73
CA LEU A 574 -8.95 -31.28 -9.01
C LEU A 574 -9.55 -30.11 -9.80
N GLU A 575 -9.26 -29.99 -11.10
CA GLU A 575 -9.84 -28.93 -11.96
C GLU A 575 -11.38 -28.96 -11.99
N ARG A 576 -11.99 -30.15 -12.01
CA ARG A 576 -13.45 -30.30 -11.94
C ARG A 576 -14.02 -29.89 -10.58
N VAL A 577 -13.31 -30.14 -9.49
CA VAL A 577 -13.70 -29.64 -8.16
C VAL A 577 -13.52 -28.12 -8.08
N MET A 578 -12.35 -27.58 -8.46
CA MET A 578 -12.08 -26.14 -8.46
C MET A 578 -13.09 -25.34 -9.31
N THR A 579 -13.44 -25.83 -10.50
CA THR A 579 -14.47 -25.19 -11.33
C THR A 579 -15.86 -25.25 -10.69
N GLN A 580 -16.24 -26.36 -10.06
CA GLN A 580 -17.48 -26.48 -9.28
C GLN A 580 -17.50 -25.53 -8.07
N CYS A 581 -16.44 -25.48 -7.26
CA CYS A 581 -16.31 -24.53 -6.15
C CYS A 581 -16.44 -23.09 -6.66
N SER A 582 -15.73 -22.73 -7.74
CA SER A 582 -15.81 -21.38 -8.34
C SER A 582 -17.21 -21.01 -8.84
N ARG A 583 -18.04 -22.01 -9.22
CA ARG A 583 -19.45 -21.82 -9.59
C ARG A 583 -20.30 -21.59 -8.35
N LEU A 584 -20.13 -22.40 -7.31
CA LEU A 584 -20.86 -22.28 -6.05
C LEU A 584 -20.54 -20.95 -5.33
N SER A 585 -19.29 -20.49 -5.31
CA SER A 585 -18.93 -19.14 -4.81
C SER A 585 -19.66 -18.02 -5.57
N LYS A 586 -19.74 -18.10 -6.91
CA LYS A 586 -20.49 -17.13 -7.74
C LYS A 586 -21.99 -17.18 -7.44
N GLU A 587 -22.54 -18.36 -7.18
CA GLU A 587 -23.94 -18.57 -6.80
C GLU A 587 -24.26 -18.01 -5.41
N VAL A 588 -23.41 -18.26 -4.41
CA VAL A 588 -23.53 -17.67 -3.06
C VAL A 588 -23.49 -16.14 -3.10
N ARG A 589 -22.52 -15.55 -3.83
CA ARG A 589 -22.43 -14.09 -4.01
C ARG A 589 -23.63 -13.51 -4.74
N SER A 590 -24.17 -14.20 -5.75
CA SER A 590 -25.34 -13.71 -6.51
C SER A 590 -26.62 -13.75 -5.67
N LEU A 591 -26.84 -14.81 -4.87
CA LEU A 591 -27.95 -14.92 -3.93
C LEU A 591 -27.89 -13.84 -2.84
N LYS A 592 -26.70 -13.54 -2.32
CA LYS A 592 -26.47 -12.50 -1.30
C LYS A 592 -26.32 -11.08 -1.86
N LYS A 593 -26.28 -10.93 -3.18
CA LYS A 593 -26.07 -9.66 -3.90
C LYS A 593 -24.80 -8.90 -3.50
N SER A 594 -23.77 -9.61 -2.99
CA SER A 594 -22.48 -9.02 -2.66
C SER A 594 -21.58 -8.95 -3.89
N LYS A 595 -20.77 -7.88 -3.98
CA LYS A 595 -19.73 -7.75 -5.03
C LYS A 595 -18.35 -8.22 -4.55
N THR A 596 -18.19 -8.35 -3.24
CA THR A 596 -17.00 -8.84 -2.52
C THR A 596 -17.21 -10.30 -2.06
N LYS A 597 -16.18 -10.91 -1.46
CA LYS A 597 -16.32 -12.15 -0.68
C LYS A 597 -17.43 -12.00 0.37
N THR A 598 -18.08 -13.11 0.70
CA THR A 598 -19.03 -13.21 1.81
C THR A 598 -18.35 -13.75 3.05
N GLN A 599 -18.82 -13.42 4.25
CA GLN A 599 -18.19 -13.86 5.50
C GLN A 599 -18.09 -15.39 5.64
N GLU A 600 -18.99 -16.14 5.00
CA GLU A 600 -18.92 -17.61 4.94
C GLU A 600 -17.88 -18.14 3.96
N GLU A 601 -17.51 -17.38 2.92
CA GLU A 601 -16.33 -17.73 2.11
C GLU A 601 -15.06 -17.47 2.92
N GLU A 602 -15.03 -16.45 3.77
CA GLU A 602 -13.88 -16.12 4.62
C GLU A 602 -13.72 -17.13 5.78
N ASP A 603 -14.81 -17.66 6.37
CA ASP A 603 -14.74 -18.79 7.31
C ASP A 603 -14.33 -20.11 6.63
N ILE A 604 -14.77 -20.36 5.39
CA ILE A 604 -14.32 -21.51 4.59
C ILE A 604 -12.82 -21.38 4.29
N ASP A 605 -12.35 -20.25 3.76
CA ASP A 605 -10.92 -19.99 3.51
C ASP A 605 -10.08 -20.17 4.79
N LEU A 606 -10.55 -19.66 5.93
CA LEU A 606 -9.87 -19.80 7.22
C LEU A 606 -9.89 -21.24 7.76
N ARG A 607 -10.89 -22.05 7.40
CA ARG A 607 -10.99 -23.45 7.79
C ARG A 607 -10.09 -24.32 6.90
N GLU A 608 -10.13 -24.11 5.58
CA GLU A 608 -9.22 -24.74 4.63
C GLU A 608 -7.76 -24.43 4.97
N LEU A 609 -7.42 -23.18 5.34
CA LEU A 609 -6.06 -22.82 5.76
C LEU A 609 -5.63 -23.53 7.06
N LYS A 610 -6.54 -23.69 8.03
CA LYS A 610 -6.27 -24.43 9.28
C LYS A 610 -6.11 -25.93 9.03
N ASP A 611 -6.93 -26.52 8.17
CA ASP A 611 -6.86 -27.94 7.83
C ASP A 611 -5.66 -28.25 6.90
N TYR A 612 -5.23 -27.29 6.08
CA TYR A 612 -3.97 -27.33 5.35
C TYR A 612 -2.76 -27.31 6.30
N SER A 613 -2.72 -26.39 7.29
CA SER A 613 -1.70 -26.39 8.34
C SER A 613 -1.64 -27.74 9.05
N ARG A 614 -2.78 -28.23 9.57
CA ARG A 614 -2.89 -29.54 10.22
C ARG A 614 -2.44 -30.72 9.35
N THR A 615 -2.47 -30.58 8.03
CA THR A 615 -2.02 -31.60 7.08
C THR A 615 -0.51 -31.52 6.86
N ILE A 616 0.07 -30.30 6.79
CA ILE A 616 1.52 -30.10 6.83
C ILE A 616 2.11 -30.59 8.16
N ASP A 617 1.50 -30.22 9.29
CA ASP A 617 1.95 -30.60 10.63
C ASP A 617 2.02 -32.12 10.81
N LYS A 618 1.04 -32.86 10.24
CA LYS A 618 1.05 -34.33 10.17
C LYS A 618 2.14 -34.86 9.26
N LEU A 619 2.19 -34.40 8.00
CA LEU A 619 3.17 -34.87 7.02
C LEU A 619 4.60 -34.62 7.50
N LEU A 620 4.85 -33.52 8.22
CA LEU A 620 6.12 -33.22 8.84
C LEU A 620 6.45 -34.21 9.98
N VAL A 621 5.50 -34.55 10.84
CA VAL A 621 5.66 -35.62 11.85
C VAL A 621 5.93 -36.97 11.17
N ASP A 622 5.15 -37.36 10.16
CA ASP A 622 5.31 -38.62 9.43
C ASP A 622 6.71 -38.73 8.78
N VAL A 623 7.22 -37.63 8.20
CA VAL A 623 8.56 -37.55 7.59
C VAL A 623 9.67 -37.63 8.65
N LEU A 624 9.49 -37.04 9.82
CA LEU A 624 10.44 -37.09 10.93
C LEU A 624 10.48 -38.45 11.61
N GLU A 625 9.32 -39.11 11.80
CA GLU A 625 9.25 -40.49 12.30
C GLU A 625 9.91 -41.48 11.33
N ALA A 626 9.78 -41.25 10.01
CA ALA A 626 10.44 -42.07 8.99
C ALA A 626 11.95 -41.79 8.83
N ASN A 627 12.46 -40.63 9.27
CA ASN A 627 13.85 -40.19 9.05
C ASN A 627 14.41 -39.48 10.29
N PRO A 628 14.76 -40.21 11.37
CA PRO A 628 15.15 -39.63 12.66
C PRO A 628 16.33 -38.66 12.55
N ASP A 629 17.28 -38.91 11.64
CA ASP A 629 18.45 -38.06 11.37
C ASP A 629 18.10 -36.62 10.97
N LEU A 630 16.92 -36.40 10.39
CA LEU A 630 16.44 -35.07 9.99
C LEU A 630 15.91 -34.23 11.18
N THR A 631 15.63 -34.85 12.33
CA THR A 631 15.03 -34.18 13.49
C THR A 631 15.89 -33.04 14.01
N LEU A 632 17.20 -33.25 14.17
CA LEU A 632 18.14 -32.23 14.65
C LEU A 632 18.27 -31.03 13.69
N PRO A 633 18.49 -31.23 12.37
CA PRO A 633 18.41 -30.16 11.37
C PRO A 633 17.08 -29.38 11.40
N PHE A 634 15.93 -30.08 11.36
CA PHE A 634 14.62 -29.43 11.33
C PHE A 634 14.33 -28.65 12.62
N GLN A 635 14.63 -29.21 13.79
CA GLN A 635 14.52 -28.51 15.07
C GLN A 635 15.38 -27.24 15.10
N THR A 636 16.59 -27.28 14.52
CA THR A 636 17.46 -26.12 14.41
C THR A 636 16.86 -25.03 13.51
N TYR A 637 16.32 -25.37 12.34
CA TYR A 637 15.70 -24.40 11.44
C TYR A 637 14.37 -23.81 11.96
N PHE A 638 13.56 -24.61 12.64
CA PHE A 638 12.35 -24.13 13.33
C PHE A 638 12.71 -23.17 14.48
N GLN A 639 13.73 -23.51 15.28
CA GLN A 639 14.23 -22.63 16.35
C GLN A 639 14.82 -21.32 15.80
N GLN A 640 15.53 -21.35 14.67
CA GLN A 640 16.03 -20.14 13.97
C GLN A 640 14.92 -19.24 13.42
N SER A 641 13.74 -19.80 13.13
CA SER A 641 12.57 -19.06 12.64
C SER A 641 11.56 -18.72 13.74
N CYS A 642 11.91 -18.97 15.01
CA CYS A 642 11.05 -18.77 16.19
C CYS A 642 9.71 -19.54 16.12
N LEU A 643 9.72 -20.73 15.53
CA LEU A 643 8.58 -21.65 15.44
C LEU A 643 8.85 -22.90 16.29
N GLU A 644 7.81 -23.44 16.93
CA GLU A 644 7.90 -24.74 17.60
C GLU A 644 7.70 -25.87 16.58
N LEU A 645 8.50 -26.95 16.70
CA LEU A 645 8.42 -28.09 15.78
C LEU A 645 7.16 -28.94 16.11
N PRO A 646 6.25 -29.16 15.14
CA PRO A 646 5.07 -30.00 15.35
C PRO A 646 5.45 -31.38 15.88
N THR A 647 4.93 -31.70 17.07
CA THR A 647 5.09 -33.01 17.73
C THR A 647 3.74 -33.72 17.73
N ALA A 648 3.73 -35.06 17.65
CA ALA A 648 2.50 -35.87 17.58
C ALA A 648 1.42 -35.51 18.63
N ALA A 649 1.82 -35.11 19.84
CA ALA A 649 0.92 -34.66 20.89
C ALA A 649 0.16 -33.34 20.58
N SER A 650 0.76 -32.43 19.80
CA SER A 650 0.16 -31.11 19.49
C SER A 650 -1.08 -31.25 18.60
N ILE A 651 -1.01 -32.15 17.62
CA ILE A 651 -2.07 -32.46 16.65
C ILE A 651 -3.37 -32.89 17.35
N GLY A 652 -3.28 -33.48 18.55
CA GLY A 652 -4.42 -33.93 19.34
C GLY A 652 -5.11 -32.86 20.20
N SER A 653 -4.58 -31.64 20.35
CA SER A 653 -5.03 -30.72 21.42
C SER A 653 -6.22 -29.80 21.07
N TYR A 654 -6.56 -29.64 19.79
CA TYR A 654 -7.42 -28.54 19.32
C TYR A 654 -8.95 -28.81 19.33
N TYR A 655 -9.45 -29.90 19.94
CA TYR A 655 -10.90 -30.15 20.04
C TYR A 655 -11.58 -29.45 21.24
N SER A 656 -11.48 -28.12 21.31
CA SER A 656 -12.16 -27.35 22.37
C SER A 656 -13.67 -27.20 22.12
N SER A 657 -14.43 -28.08 22.79
CA SER A 657 -15.75 -27.84 23.40
C SER A 657 -16.64 -26.71 22.85
N ARG A 658 -17.72 -27.05 22.12
CA ARG A 658 -19.01 -26.36 22.32
C ARG A 658 -20.28 -27.10 21.87
N SER A 659 -21.23 -27.15 22.82
CA SER A 659 -22.69 -27.22 22.71
C SER A 659 -23.35 -28.15 21.68
N SER A 660 -23.95 -29.20 22.23
CA SER A 660 -25.09 -29.90 21.65
C SER A 660 -26.30 -28.98 21.46
N SER A 661 -27.03 -29.14 20.35
CA SER A 661 -28.44 -28.77 20.21
C SER A 661 -29.11 -29.59 19.10
N GLN A 662 -30.41 -29.82 19.25
CA GLN A 662 -31.15 -30.87 18.56
C GLN A 662 -31.47 -30.53 17.11
N SER A 663 -31.45 -31.53 16.23
CA SER A 663 -32.71 -32.13 15.75
C SER A 663 -32.45 -33.42 14.98
N SER A 664 -33.36 -34.37 15.08
CA SER A 664 -33.32 -35.65 14.37
C SER A 664 -34.52 -35.78 13.44
N VAL A 665 -34.27 -36.12 12.18
CA VAL A 665 -35.28 -36.56 11.23
C VAL A 665 -34.72 -37.75 10.46
N ALA A 666 -35.45 -38.87 10.48
CA ALA A 666 -35.05 -40.11 9.84
C ALA A 666 -35.98 -40.46 8.68
N SER A 667 -35.41 -40.76 7.52
CA SER A 667 -36.05 -41.51 6.43
C SER A 667 -34.94 -42.11 5.56
N VAL A 668 -34.79 -43.44 5.42
CA VAL A 668 -35.68 -44.48 4.87
C VAL A 668 -35.33 -44.81 3.40
N ARG A 669 -34.50 -45.85 3.26
CA ARG A 669 -34.68 -47.03 2.39
C ARG A 669 -34.82 -46.86 0.86
N SER A 670 -33.78 -47.29 0.13
CA SER A 670 -33.85 -48.20 -1.04
C SER A 670 -32.41 -48.66 -1.37
N THR A 671 -31.97 -49.93 -1.35
CA THR A 671 -32.37 -51.21 -1.96
C THR A 671 -31.90 -51.47 -3.41
N ARG A 672 -30.79 -52.25 -3.50
CA ARG A 672 -30.58 -53.46 -4.34
C ARG A 672 -29.97 -53.35 -5.76
N SER A 673 -28.66 -53.63 -5.82
CA SER A 673 -27.90 -54.27 -6.92
C SER A 673 -26.55 -54.75 -6.34
N THR A 674 -25.98 -55.97 -6.45
CA THR A 674 -26.26 -57.26 -7.13
C THR A 674 -26.29 -57.24 -8.66
N LEU A 675 -25.45 -57.99 -9.42
CA LEU A 675 -24.40 -58.99 -9.09
C LEU A 675 -23.11 -58.80 -9.94
N GLY A 676 -22.00 -59.44 -9.54
CA GLY A 676 -20.78 -59.60 -10.34
C GLY A 676 -19.59 -60.13 -9.52
N SER A 677 -19.39 -61.45 -9.46
CA SER A 677 -18.50 -62.10 -8.49
C SER A 677 -17.33 -62.88 -9.10
N THR A 678 -16.09 -62.55 -8.70
CA THR A 678 -14.93 -63.47 -8.60
C THR A 678 -14.00 -62.88 -7.52
N SER A 679 -13.93 -63.46 -6.30
CA SER A 679 -13.16 -64.66 -5.92
C SER A 679 -11.71 -64.33 -5.54
N GLY A 680 -11.33 -64.61 -4.28
CA GLY A 680 -10.01 -64.28 -3.72
C GLY A 680 -10.01 -64.12 -2.19
N GLN A 681 -10.45 -65.14 -1.45
CA GLN A 681 -10.31 -65.14 0.02
C GLN A 681 -8.86 -65.43 0.43
N ALA A 682 -8.38 -64.72 1.44
CA ALA A 682 -7.18 -65.06 2.20
C ALA A 682 -7.53 -65.09 3.69
N SER A 683 -7.16 -66.17 4.39
CA SER A 683 -7.46 -66.37 5.81
C SER A 683 -6.25 -66.89 6.59
N SER A 684 -5.58 -65.98 7.30
CA SER A 684 -5.03 -66.15 8.66
C SER A 684 -4.44 -67.51 9.09
N LEU A 685 -3.15 -67.56 9.46
CA LEU A 685 -2.69 -67.50 10.87
C LEU A 685 -1.18 -67.81 11.09
N LYS A 686 -0.65 -67.29 12.22
CA LYS A 686 0.56 -67.69 13.00
C LYS A 686 1.94 -67.55 12.33
N ILE A 687 2.71 -66.51 12.66
CA ILE A 687 3.61 -66.39 13.84
C ILE A 687 4.69 -67.48 13.91
N ILE A 688 5.95 -67.06 13.75
CA ILE A 688 7.08 -67.37 14.65
C ILE A 688 7.83 -66.05 14.86
N ASP A 689 8.33 -65.82 16.07
CA ASP A 689 9.13 -64.66 16.49
C ASP A 689 10.46 -65.18 17.07
N LEU A 690 11.56 -64.46 16.82
CA LEU A 690 12.85 -64.64 17.49
C LEU A 690 13.80 -63.47 17.17
N SER A 691 13.95 -62.58 18.14
CA SER A 691 14.94 -61.51 18.16
C SER A 691 16.35 -62.04 18.47
N LEU A 692 17.39 -61.25 18.17
CA LEU A 692 18.61 -61.19 19.00
C LEU A 692 19.41 -59.90 18.73
N SER A 693 19.88 -59.27 19.81
CA SER A 693 20.63 -58.01 19.77
C SER A 693 22.13 -58.24 19.59
N PHE A 694 22.80 -57.36 18.83
CA PHE A 694 24.26 -57.34 18.74
C PHE A 694 24.89 -56.51 19.86
N SER A 695 26.04 -56.96 20.38
CA SER A 695 26.88 -56.20 21.30
C SER A 695 28.36 -56.45 21.01
N SER A 696 29.18 -55.41 21.10
CA SER A 696 30.64 -55.46 20.89
C SER A 696 31.37 -55.69 22.22
N PRO A 697 32.59 -56.27 22.20
CA PRO A 697 33.74 -55.47 22.60
C PRO A 697 35.01 -55.75 21.76
N ALA A 698 36.12 -55.08 22.10
CA ALA A 698 37.32 -54.97 21.28
C ALA A 698 38.63 -55.47 21.93
N ALA A 699 39.63 -55.65 21.06
CA ALA A 699 41.09 -55.52 21.29
C ALA A 699 41.82 -56.45 22.29
N THR A 700 42.78 -57.22 21.75
CA THR A 700 44.19 -57.33 22.22
C THR A 700 44.99 -58.14 21.18
N GLY A 701 46.31 -58.30 21.32
CA GLY A 701 47.12 -59.05 20.35
C GLY A 701 48.55 -59.38 20.83
N SER A 702 49.43 -59.68 19.85
CA SER A 702 50.88 -60.00 19.96
C SER A 702 51.28 -61.50 20.01
N ALA A 703 52.27 -61.83 19.16
CA ALA A 703 53.28 -62.91 19.22
C ALA A 703 52.88 -64.41 19.32
N GLY A 704 53.57 -65.29 18.56
CA GLY A 704 53.51 -66.74 18.79
C GLY A 704 54.00 -67.68 17.67
N SER A 705 55.32 -67.76 17.45
CA SER A 705 56.11 -68.94 16.98
C SER A 705 55.48 -70.12 16.18
N ARG A 706 56.14 -70.45 15.05
CA ARG A 706 56.35 -71.79 14.43
C ARG A 706 56.71 -72.92 15.46
N PRO A 707 56.62 -74.26 15.19
CA PRO A 707 57.02 -74.87 13.89
C PRO A 707 56.36 -76.21 13.41
N SER A 708 56.64 -76.52 12.13
CA SER A 708 56.97 -77.83 11.49
C SER A 708 56.23 -79.17 11.77
N SER A 709 55.80 -79.78 10.64
CA SER A 709 56.08 -81.15 10.16
C SER A 709 55.43 -82.42 10.77
N ALA A 710 54.43 -82.95 10.06
CA ALA A 710 54.30 -84.34 9.58
C ALA A 710 53.16 -84.39 8.52
N GLY A 711 53.05 -85.32 7.58
CA GLY A 711 53.88 -86.47 7.23
C GLY A 711 53.01 -87.67 6.78
N SER A 712 53.36 -88.34 5.67
CA SER A 712 52.68 -89.53 5.08
C SER A 712 51.27 -89.29 4.45
N SER A 713 50.76 -90.08 3.49
CA SER A 713 51.43 -90.91 2.46
C SER A 713 50.45 -91.44 1.37
N SER A 714 51.03 -91.98 0.29
CA SER A 714 50.51 -93.04 -0.61
C SER A 714 49.53 -92.72 -1.77
N SER A 715 49.90 -93.24 -2.95
CA SER A 715 49.09 -93.82 -4.05
C SER A 715 47.79 -93.12 -4.55
N SER A 716 47.52 -93.05 -5.85
CA SER A 716 47.81 -94.07 -6.89
C SER A 716 47.92 -93.50 -8.31
N LEU A 717 48.55 -94.26 -9.20
CA LEU A 717 48.53 -94.06 -10.65
C LEU A 717 47.32 -94.76 -11.27
N HIS A 718 46.68 -94.12 -12.26
CA HIS A 718 46.10 -94.86 -13.38
C HIS A 718 46.19 -94.07 -14.69
N SER A 719 46.64 -94.73 -15.74
CA SER A 719 46.74 -94.19 -17.10
C SER A 719 45.61 -94.74 -17.96
N ARG A 720 45.00 -93.91 -18.81
CA ARG A 720 44.31 -94.38 -20.01
C ARG A 720 44.51 -93.42 -21.19
N ARG A 721 45.15 -93.94 -22.25
CA ARG A 721 44.97 -93.46 -23.63
C ARG A 721 43.49 -93.54 -24.01
N SER A 722 42.99 -92.63 -24.84
CA SER A 722 42.59 -92.98 -26.22
C SER A 722 41.96 -91.79 -26.97
N LEU A 723 42.56 -91.43 -28.10
CA LEU A 723 41.94 -90.97 -29.36
C LEU A 723 40.61 -90.18 -29.29
N LYS A 724 40.71 -88.88 -29.57
CA LYS A 724 40.32 -88.38 -30.90
C LYS A 724 41.20 -87.22 -31.32
#